data_AF-A0A345ZZ48-F1
#
_entry.id   AF-A0A345ZZ48-F1
#
_cell.length_a   1.000
_cell.length_b   1.000
_cell.length_c   1.000
_cell.angle_alpha   90.00
_cell.angle_beta   90.00
_cell.angle_gamma   90.00
#
_symmetry.space_group_name_H-M   'P 1'
#
loop_
_entity.id
_entity.type
_entity.pdbx_description
1 polymer ?
#
loop_
_entity_poly.entity_id
_entity_poly.type
_entity_poly.pdbx_seq_one_letter_code
_entity_poly.pdbx_strand_id
1 'polypeptide(L)'
;MKRRDFLLGASAVGLTSPALFKAAIAPAFAQPAPAGARIVRAAIFPAIGFSRVGNGDEWFLAPEVPGLLNEPQGGFKQSPSRVKKQVQRFRVYGFDDQGRVVRELGTADNVRWTVHVANSKAAWYGFSNAMDRGDITPGIPGAQRNNFIAPDKREEMLIINPGPVQISGASVNAGGSDAKYNMAGQFWKKLPVGLGHLRTDDAGRLLVFPASGVSQTALPQNPVKDFTNNDGWHDDWADGWVKATVRVGGADVECDPAWVVCCGPKFAPQIEPIVSLYDVGREVMISTGHMKAIAGQVSFRRDVLPILRRAGMMQWVADASYLIAAWLDLDDLSNPDVIKKLAVADAAARPAREKVLAAFRKPGGGDQRVKAVPLMLGDGVNYPGSRDSWLTLTPSQYAILGAWAKGDFVNDYEDAKADAVKQLDDMPLAMRPEALTRAALDACSGGAFHPGVEITWPIRQAALYRTPKDTPFPFRIAISTRKGLAQDVGLQLNPQNVFAGNPSRPDAGAPIGPQAPGDLTRWMGVPWQGDAFSCQSVLTADGFPTPVWWPALLPVDVLPEEFYKRMMRTDLPVEERLRFYHARAPWSRGAAGIGLHVEAGYTDGLRRMIELWTQMGVVVRRTGPKDVPGVPEEVYVEVQRGSMNLASDN
;
A
#
# COMPACT_ATOMS: atom_id res chain seq x y z
N MET A 1 -21.73 -2.14 -44.90
CA MET A 1 -22.13 -1.94 -43.49
C MET A 1 -20.91 -1.49 -42.69
N LYS A 2 -21.01 -0.37 -41.98
CA LYS A 2 -19.86 0.37 -41.42
C LYS A 2 -19.38 -0.22 -40.09
N ARG A 3 -18.05 -0.22 -39.90
CA ARG A 3 -17.32 -0.42 -38.64
C ARG A 3 -17.78 0.63 -37.60
N ARG A 4 -18.80 0.34 -36.78
CA ARG A 4 -19.06 1.10 -35.54
C ARG A 4 -19.90 0.40 -34.46
N ASP A 5 -20.39 -0.82 -34.69
CA ASP A 5 -21.34 -1.47 -33.76
C ASP A 5 -20.80 -2.66 -32.95
N PHE A 6 -19.46 -2.79 -32.77
CA PHE A 6 -18.87 -3.91 -32.01
C PHE A 6 -18.27 -3.53 -30.64
N LEU A 7 -18.62 -2.37 -30.07
CA LEU A 7 -18.02 -1.89 -28.80
C LEU A 7 -19.01 -1.44 -27.71
N LEU A 8 -20.26 -1.90 -27.73
CA LEU A 8 -21.26 -1.54 -26.72
C LEU A 8 -22.02 -2.76 -26.16
N GLY A 9 -21.27 -3.78 -25.72
CA GLY A 9 -21.85 -5.02 -25.18
C GLY A 9 -21.19 -5.55 -23.90
N ALA A 10 -20.37 -4.75 -23.21
CA ALA A 10 -19.72 -5.17 -21.96
C ALA A 10 -19.87 -4.07 -20.90
N SER A 11 -21.10 -3.77 -20.53
CA SER A 11 -21.40 -2.95 -19.35
C SER A 11 -22.74 -3.40 -18.80
N ALA A 12 -22.77 -3.78 -17.52
CA ALA A 12 -23.96 -4.13 -16.75
C ALA A 12 -24.69 -5.44 -17.13
N VAL A 13 -24.02 -6.58 -16.90
CA VAL A 13 -24.74 -7.78 -16.41
C VAL A 13 -24.41 -7.88 -14.93
N GLY A 14 -25.45 -7.90 -14.09
CA GLY A 14 -25.35 -7.87 -12.63
C GLY A 14 -24.33 -8.88 -12.11
N LEU A 15 -23.19 -8.37 -11.64
CA LEU A 15 -22.23 -9.15 -10.88
C LEU A 15 -22.91 -9.46 -9.53
N THR A 16 -23.34 -10.70 -9.37
CA THR A 16 -23.44 -11.31 -8.03
C THR A 16 -22.18 -10.91 -7.27
N SER A 17 -22.34 -10.34 -6.07
CA SER A 17 -21.19 -9.88 -5.29
C SER A 17 -20.20 -11.05 -5.19
N PRO A 18 -18.92 -10.87 -5.58
CA PRO A 18 -17.96 -11.96 -5.57
C PRO A 18 -17.93 -12.62 -4.21
N ALA A 19 -18.11 -13.94 -4.15
CA ALA A 19 -18.26 -14.65 -2.89
C ALA A 19 -17.05 -14.42 -1.94
N LEU A 20 -15.84 -14.19 -2.50
CA LEU A 20 -14.61 -13.97 -1.76
C LEU A 20 -14.35 -12.49 -1.35
N PHE A 21 -14.85 -11.51 -2.12
CA PHE A 21 -14.58 -10.08 -1.88
C PHE A 21 -15.70 -9.43 -1.09
N LYS A 22 -15.68 -9.71 0.21
CA LYS A 22 -16.59 -9.16 1.22
C LYS A 22 -15.93 -8.00 1.99
N ALA A 23 -16.75 -7.05 2.43
CA ALA A 23 -16.31 -6.01 3.35
C ALA A 23 -15.82 -6.66 4.66
N ALA A 24 -14.58 -6.38 5.04
CA ALA A 24 -13.90 -6.97 6.19
C ALA A 24 -14.29 -6.25 7.50
N ILE A 25 -15.58 -6.30 7.82
CA ILE A 25 -16.20 -5.56 8.92
C ILE A 25 -17.06 -6.49 9.78
N ALA A 26 -17.31 -6.09 11.03
CA ALA A 26 -18.25 -6.77 11.92
C ALA A 26 -19.17 -5.73 12.60
N PRO A 27 -20.34 -5.41 12.01
CA PRO A 27 -21.23 -4.34 12.47
C PRO A 27 -21.74 -4.50 13.90
N ALA A 28 -21.78 -5.73 14.41
CA ALA A 28 -22.23 -6.04 15.77
C ALA A 28 -21.41 -5.34 16.88
N PHE A 29 -20.21 -4.84 16.56
CA PHE A 29 -19.34 -4.14 17.52
C PHE A 29 -19.46 -2.61 17.48
N ALA A 30 -20.37 -2.06 16.68
CA ALA A 30 -20.56 -0.61 16.58
C ALA A 30 -21.40 -0.06 17.75
N GLN A 31 -20.88 0.95 18.45
CA GLN A 31 -21.63 1.69 19.48
C GLN A 31 -21.94 3.12 18.98
N PRO A 32 -23.22 3.46 18.71
CA PRO A 32 -23.57 4.80 18.27
C PRO A 32 -23.51 5.80 19.43
N ALA A 33 -23.22 7.07 19.10
CA ALA A 33 -23.41 8.17 20.05
C ALA A 33 -24.92 8.41 20.32
N PRO A 34 -25.30 8.90 21.50
CA PRO A 34 -26.67 9.33 21.78
C PRO A 34 -27.13 10.42 20.80
N ALA A 35 -28.43 10.44 20.49
CA ALA A 35 -29.01 11.50 19.68
C ALA A 35 -28.75 12.88 20.33
N GLY A 36 -28.24 13.84 19.54
CA GLY A 36 -27.92 15.18 20.03
C GLY A 36 -26.65 15.27 20.89
N ALA A 37 -25.82 14.22 20.94
CA ALA A 37 -24.56 14.26 21.69
C ALA A 37 -23.69 15.46 21.27
N ARG A 38 -23.11 16.14 22.26
CA ARG A 38 -22.23 17.29 22.05
C ARG A 38 -20.90 16.80 21.49
N ILE A 39 -20.45 17.46 20.42
CA ILE A 39 -19.09 17.28 19.91
C ILE A 39 -18.12 18.05 20.82
N VAL A 40 -17.14 17.34 21.38
CA VAL A 40 -16.07 17.91 22.22
C VAL A 40 -14.69 17.76 21.59
N ARG A 41 -14.57 16.98 20.50
CA ARG A 41 -13.33 16.75 19.77
C ARG A 41 -13.61 16.51 18.29
N ALA A 42 -12.64 16.85 17.44
CA ALA A 42 -12.67 16.53 16.02
C ALA A 42 -11.37 15.84 15.59
N ALA A 43 -11.44 14.94 14.61
CA ALA A 43 -10.25 14.26 14.09
C ALA A 43 -10.37 13.95 12.60
N ILE A 44 -9.23 13.97 11.90
CA ILE A 44 -9.13 13.73 10.46
C ILE A 44 -8.99 12.23 10.18
N PHE A 45 -9.68 11.71 9.18
CA PHE A 45 -9.57 10.30 8.74
C PHE A 45 -9.45 10.17 7.22
N PRO A 46 -8.67 9.20 6.70
CA PRO A 46 -7.85 8.24 7.45
C PRO A 46 -6.72 8.90 8.25
N ALA A 47 -6.20 8.23 9.28
CA ALA A 47 -5.09 8.77 10.07
C ALA A 47 -3.78 8.85 9.27
N ILE A 48 -3.57 7.90 8.37
CA ILE A 48 -2.50 7.88 7.37
C ILE A 48 -3.18 7.53 6.04
N GLY A 49 -3.08 8.42 5.06
CA GLY A 49 -3.70 8.26 3.75
C GLY A 49 -2.69 8.10 2.62
N PHE A 50 -3.08 7.41 1.55
CA PHE A 50 -2.20 7.06 0.44
C PHE A 50 -2.77 7.51 -0.91
N SER A 51 -2.10 8.49 -1.50
CA SER A 51 -2.27 8.88 -2.89
C SER A 51 -1.20 8.20 -3.75
N ARG A 52 -1.55 7.80 -4.97
CA ARG A 52 -0.61 7.11 -5.89
C ARG A 52 -0.46 7.85 -7.20
N VAL A 53 0.78 8.11 -7.58
CA VAL A 53 1.14 8.83 -8.81
C VAL A 53 0.58 8.12 -10.04
N GLY A 54 0.34 8.89 -11.09
CA GLY A 54 -0.19 8.43 -12.37
C GLY A 54 0.07 9.53 -13.40
N ASN A 55 0.48 9.20 -14.63
CA ASN A 55 0.72 10.22 -15.66
C ASN A 55 -0.55 10.58 -16.48
N GLY A 56 -1.69 9.96 -16.16
CA GLY A 56 -2.99 10.24 -16.73
C GLY A 56 -3.68 11.48 -16.16
N ASP A 57 -4.72 11.95 -16.86
CA ASP A 57 -5.53 13.12 -16.48
C ASP A 57 -6.75 12.75 -15.60
N GLU A 58 -7.33 11.57 -15.84
CA GLU A 58 -8.31 10.93 -14.96
C GLU A 58 -7.68 10.34 -13.68
N TRP A 59 -8.53 10.18 -12.68
CA TRP A 59 -8.19 9.73 -11.34
C TRP A 59 -9.34 8.95 -10.72
N PHE A 60 -9.07 8.27 -9.62
CA PHE A 60 -10.06 7.59 -8.80
C PHE A 60 -9.72 7.72 -7.31
N LEU A 61 -10.70 7.47 -6.45
CA LEU A 61 -10.51 7.56 -5.01
C LEU A 61 -9.73 6.35 -4.47
N ALA A 62 -8.90 6.60 -3.45
CA ALA A 62 -8.32 5.54 -2.64
C ALA A 62 -9.42 4.70 -1.95
N PRO A 63 -9.14 3.43 -1.59
CA PRO A 63 -10.11 2.57 -0.91
C PRO A 63 -10.62 3.18 0.39
N GLU A 64 -11.94 3.13 0.60
CA GLU A 64 -12.59 3.64 1.83
C GLU A 64 -13.23 2.54 2.68
N VAL A 65 -13.40 1.32 2.15
CA VAL A 65 -14.01 0.19 2.86
C VAL A 65 -13.02 -0.97 2.94
N PRO A 66 -12.66 -1.47 4.13
CA PRO A 66 -11.74 -2.60 4.29
C PRO A 66 -12.21 -3.82 3.50
N GLY A 67 -11.28 -4.38 2.72
CA GLY A 67 -11.52 -5.56 1.90
C GLY A 67 -12.35 -5.36 0.63
N LEU A 68 -12.76 -4.13 0.30
CA LEU A 68 -13.37 -3.80 -0.99
C LEU A 68 -12.42 -2.95 -1.83
N LEU A 69 -11.96 -3.51 -2.95
CA LEU A 69 -11.04 -2.88 -3.89
C LEU A 69 -11.66 -2.90 -5.28
N ASN A 70 -12.63 -2.01 -5.49
CA ASN A 70 -13.40 -1.96 -6.72
C ASN A 70 -12.57 -1.39 -7.88
N GLU A 71 -12.77 -1.94 -9.08
CA GLU A 71 -12.24 -1.33 -10.30
C GLU A 71 -13.01 -0.03 -10.57
N PRO A 72 -12.32 1.12 -10.72
CA PRO A 72 -12.98 2.38 -11.06
C PRO A 72 -13.54 2.32 -12.49
N GLN A 73 -14.49 3.21 -12.79
CA GLN A 73 -15.03 3.32 -14.15
C GLN A 73 -13.91 3.50 -15.18
N GLY A 74 -13.94 2.70 -16.25
CA GLY A 74 -12.92 2.71 -17.29
C GLY A 74 -11.58 2.11 -16.88
N GLY A 75 -11.49 1.42 -15.74
CA GLY A 75 -10.28 0.73 -15.28
C GLY A 75 -9.24 1.65 -14.63
N PHE A 76 -8.11 1.06 -14.21
CA PHE A 76 -7.04 1.76 -13.51
C PHE A 76 -6.10 2.57 -14.42
N LYS A 77 -6.18 2.39 -15.73
CA LYS A 77 -5.47 3.18 -16.74
C LYS A 77 -6.47 3.77 -17.73
N GLN A 78 -6.21 5.00 -18.17
CA GLN A 78 -6.94 5.64 -19.28
C GLN A 78 -6.60 4.98 -20.61
N SER A 79 -5.34 4.62 -20.78
CA SER A 79 -4.80 3.93 -21.95
C SER A 79 -3.55 3.14 -21.52
N PRO A 80 -3.01 2.26 -22.39
CA PRO A 80 -1.84 1.45 -22.04
C PRO A 80 -0.58 2.22 -21.58
N SER A 81 -0.48 3.52 -21.85
CA SER A 81 0.63 4.37 -21.40
C SER A 81 0.21 5.49 -20.43
N ARG A 82 -1.07 5.54 -20.02
CA ARG A 82 -1.62 6.60 -19.14
C ARG A 82 -2.28 6.00 -17.90
N VAL A 83 -1.55 5.97 -16.78
CA VAL A 83 -2.02 5.45 -15.49
C VAL A 83 -2.86 6.50 -14.76
N LYS A 84 -4.06 6.14 -14.29
CA LYS A 84 -4.90 7.06 -13.50
C LYS A 84 -4.27 7.31 -12.13
N LYS A 85 -4.40 8.53 -11.61
CA LYS A 85 -3.98 8.84 -10.23
C LYS A 85 -4.94 8.21 -9.22
N GLN A 86 -4.42 7.65 -8.13
CA GLN A 86 -5.23 7.32 -6.94
C GLN A 86 -5.17 8.51 -5.98
N VAL A 87 -6.34 8.98 -5.53
CA VAL A 87 -6.46 10.20 -4.73
C VAL A 87 -7.02 9.87 -3.36
N GLN A 88 -6.28 10.21 -2.32
CA GLN A 88 -6.79 10.12 -0.96
C GLN A 88 -7.80 11.24 -0.68
N ARG A 89 -8.99 10.82 -0.23
CA ARG A 89 -9.98 11.71 0.38
C ARG A 89 -9.84 11.71 1.90
N PHE A 90 -9.81 12.89 2.50
CA PHE A 90 -9.79 13.08 3.95
C PHE A 90 -11.10 13.71 4.42
N ARG A 91 -11.57 13.21 5.57
CA ARG A 91 -12.83 13.59 6.22
C ARG A 91 -12.57 14.00 7.65
N VAL A 92 -13.43 14.82 8.22
CA VAL A 92 -13.38 15.17 9.65
C VAL A 92 -14.58 14.55 10.34
N TYR A 93 -14.36 13.90 11.49
CA TYR A 93 -15.45 13.40 12.34
C TYR A 93 -15.43 14.10 13.69
N GLY A 94 -16.62 14.42 14.20
CA GLY A 94 -16.83 14.93 15.54
C GLY A 94 -17.12 13.80 16.53
N PHE A 95 -16.55 13.91 17.72
CA PHE A 95 -16.63 12.90 18.78
C PHE A 95 -17.20 13.51 20.07
N ASP A 96 -17.95 12.71 20.81
CA ASP A 96 -18.41 13.05 22.16
C ASP A 96 -17.32 12.79 23.21
N ASP A 97 -17.66 13.03 24.48
CA ASP A 97 -16.75 12.88 25.62
C ASP A 97 -16.37 11.42 25.93
N GLN A 98 -17.08 10.45 25.35
CA GLN A 98 -16.77 9.02 25.43
C GLN A 98 -16.02 8.51 24.19
N GLY A 99 -15.67 9.39 23.25
CA GLY A 99 -14.98 9.01 22.01
C GLY A 99 -15.89 8.30 20.99
N ARG A 100 -17.22 8.43 21.11
CA ARG A 100 -18.17 7.91 20.13
C ARG A 100 -18.33 8.93 19.00
N VAL A 101 -18.48 8.42 17.77
CA VAL A 101 -18.67 9.27 16.58
C VAL A 101 -20.07 9.89 16.61
N VAL A 102 -20.13 11.22 16.61
CA VAL A 102 -21.39 11.99 16.57
C VAL A 102 -21.87 12.18 15.14
N ARG A 103 -21.00 12.68 14.26
CA ARG A 103 -21.23 12.88 12.81
C ARG A 103 -19.95 13.25 12.07
N GLU A 104 -20.02 13.20 10.74
CA GLU A 104 -19.04 13.85 9.87
C GLU A 104 -19.21 15.38 9.94
N LEU A 105 -18.10 16.11 9.90
CA LEU A 105 -18.03 17.57 9.86
C LEU A 105 -17.58 18.00 8.45
N GLY A 106 -18.23 19.03 7.88
CA GLY A 106 -18.05 19.42 6.48
C GLY A 106 -18.18 20.92 6.22
N THR A 107 -18.59 21.31 5.03
CA THR A 107 -18.77 22.72 4.63
C THR A 107 -19.59 23.54 5.63
N ALA A 108 -20.68 22.98 6.16
CA ALA A 108 -21.53 23.64 7.15
C ALA A 108 -20.81 23.97 8.47
N ASP A 109 -19.71 23.27 8.75
CA ASP A 109 -18.83 23.44 9.92
C ASP A 109 -17.59 24.28 9.59
N ASN A 110 -17.53 24.94 8.42
CA ASN A 110 -16.40 25.78 8.00
C ASN A 110 -15.05 25.06 8.11
N VAL A 111 -14.96 23.82 7.61
CA VAL A 111 -13.71 23.04 7.58
C VAL A 111 -12.67 23.77 6.73
N ARG A 112 -11.51 24.02 7.33
CA ARG A 112 -10.34 24.62 6.67
C ARG A 112 -9.15 23.69 6.78
N TRP A 113 -8.56 23.33 5.65
CA TRP A 113 -7.47 22.37 5.54
C TRP A 113 -6.13 23.07 5.36
N THR A 114 -5.08 22.51 5.97
CA THR A 114 -3.68 22.84 5.67
C THR A 114 -2.91 21.55 5.45
N VAL A 115 -2.16 21.46 4.36
CA VAL A 115 -1.32 20.31 4.02
C VAL A 115 0.11 20.78 3.80
N HIS A 116 1.09 20.09 4.37
CA HIS A 116 2.50 20.34 4.09
C HIS A 116 3.20 19.01 3.83
N VAL A 117 3.50 18.76 2.55
CA VAL A 117 4.29 17.60 2.10
C VAL A 117 5.68 18.04 1.68
N ALA A 118 6.65 17.13 1.69
CA ALA A 118 7.96 17.34 1.08
C ALA A 118 8.54 16.03 0.55
N ASN A 119 9.57 16.12 -0.28
CA ASN A 119 10.45 15.00 -0.64
C ASN A 119 11.84 15.26 -0.08
N SER A 120 12.32 14.42 0.83
CA SER A 120 13.67 14.51 1.40
C SER A 120 14.55 13.28 1.09
N LYS A 121 14.15 12.43 0.14
CA LYS A 121 14.89 11.20 -0.22
C LYS A 121 16.35 11.46 -0.59
N ALA A 122 16.59 12.50 -1.39
CA ALA A 122 17.94 12.85 -1.87
C ALA A 122 18.82 13.46 -0.76
N ALA A 123 18.21 14.03 0.28
CA ALA A 123 18.90 14.57 1.44
C ALA A 123 19.21 13.51 2.52
N TRP A 124 18.58 12.33 2.41
CA TRP A 124 18.68 11.27 3.41
C TRP A 124 19.89 10.36 3.23
N TYR A 125 19.99 9.35 4.09
CA TYR A 125 21.01 8.31 4.04
C TYR A 125 20.59 7.18 3.11
N GLY A 126 21.59 6.49 2.57
CA GLY A 126 21.38 5.32 1.74
C GLY A 126 20.73 4.19 2.52
N PHE A 127 19.90 3.40 1.83
CA PHE A 127 19.23 2.24 2.40
C PHE A 127 19.95 0.95 1.97
N SER A 128 20.17 0.05 2.93
CA SER A 128 20.72 -1.30 2.69
C SER A 128 19.80 -2.38 3.28
N ASN A 129 19.33 -2.17 4.51
CA ASN A 129 18.33 -2.98 5.20
C ASN A 129 17.71 -2.18 6.37
N ALA A 130 16.70 -2.76 7.01
CA ALA A 130 16.09 -2.19 8.21
C ALA A 130 17.08 -2.14 9.40
N MET A 131 16.99 -1.09 10.22
CA MET A 131 17.97 -0.83 11.31
C MET A 131 17.54 -1.36 12.68
N ASP A 132 16.40 -2.06 12.77
CA ASP A 132 15.69 -2.40 14.01
C ASP A 132 15.55 -3.90 14.26
N ARG A 133 16.38 -4.72 13.62
CA ARG A 133 16.38 -6.19 13.74
C ARG A 133 17.37 -6.75 14.76
N GLY A 134 18.11 -5.88 15.46
CA GLY A 134 19.03 -6.26 16.54
C GLY A 134 20.30 -6.97 16.07
N ASP A 135 21.09 -7.48 17.01
CA ASP A 135 22.48 -7.90 16.76
C ASP A 135 22.63 -9.13 15.84
N ILE A 136 21.61 -9.97 15.74
CA ILE A 136 21.63 -11.18 14.88
C ILE A 136 21.41 -10.81 13.41
N THR A 137 20.75 -9.69 13.15
CA THR A 137 20.46 -9.19 11.80
C THR A 137 20.62 -7.68 11.83
N PRO A 138 21.86 -7.20 12.05
CA PRO A 138 22.10 -5.80 12.32
C PRO A 138 21.79 -4.95 11.09
N GLY A 139 21.42 -3.68 11.34
CA GLY A 139 21.35 -2.71 10.26
C GLY A 139 22.75 -2.41 9.70
N ILE A 140 22.88 -2.38 8.38
CA ILE A 140 24.11 -2.05 7.67
C ILE A 140 24.21 -0.53 7.58
N PRO A 141 25.28 0.10 8.11
CA PRO A 141 25.41 1.55 8.05
C PRO A 141 25.37 2.11 6.63
N GLY A 142 24.61 3.18 6.43
CA GLY A 142 24.44 3.86 5.14
C GLY A 142 25.04 5.26 5.17
N ALA A 143 25.81 5.64 4.15
CA ALA A 143 26.30 7.01 3.99
C ALA A 143 25.17 7.96 3.55
N GLN A 144 25.36 9.27 3.73
CA GLN A 144 24.45 10.27 3.15
C GLN A 144 24.41 10.13 1.62
N ARG A 145 23.22 10.13 1.02
CA ARG A 145 23.06 10.39 -0.41
C ARG A 145 23.51 11.81 -0.71
N ASN A 146 24.11 12.04 -1.86
CA ASN A 146 24.67 13.32 -2.29
C ASN A 146 25.67 13.87 -1.24
N ASN A 147 26.58 13.05 -0.71
CA ASN A 147 27.49 13.47 0.37
C ASN A 147 28.45 14.60 -0.03
N PHE A 148 28.63 14.82 -1.34
CA PHE A 148 29.46 15.89 -1.91
C PHE A 148 28.80 17.27 -1.79
N ILE A 149 27.52 17.35 -1.43
CA ILE A 149 26.83 18.61 -1.13
C ILE A 149 27.11 19.02 0.31
N ALA A 150 27.67 20.21 0.49
CA ALA A 150 28.01 20.78 1.80
C ALA A 150 26.80 20.77 2.76
N PRO A 151 26.98 20.44 4.06
CA PRO A 151 25.89 20.30 5.03
C PRO A 151 24.92 21.48 5.09
N ASP A 152 25.41 22.71 5.04
CA ASP A 152 24.62 23.95 5.11
C ASP A 152 23.81 24.23 3.82
N LYS A 153 24.10 23.50 2.73
CA LYS A 153 23.41 23.60 1.44
C LYS A 153 22.41 22.48 1.20
N ARG A 154 22.42 21.42 2.02
CA ARG A 154 21.63 20.20 1.77
C ARG A 154 20.13 20.49 1.69
N GLU A 155 19.59 21.29 2.60
CA GLU A 155 18.15 21.57 2.61
C GLU A 155 17.70 22.30 1.33
N GLU A 156 18.37 23.40 0.94
CA GLU A 156 18.01 24.17 -0.25
C GLU A 156 18.30 23.43 -1.57
N MET A 157 19.26 22.49 -1.57
CA MET A 157 19.66 21.75 -2.78
C MET A 157 18.89 20.44 -2.97
N LEU A 158 18.56 19.73 -1.89
CA LEU A 158 18.16 18.31 -1.97
C LEU A 158 16.72 18.05 -1.52
N ILE A 159 16.09 18.98 -0.79
CA ILE A 159 14.71 18.79 -0.31
C ILE A 159 13.75 19.57 -1.18
N ILE A 160 12.78 18.87 -1.76
CA ILE A 160 11.70 19.48 -2.52
C ILE A 160 10.62 19.86 -1.52
N ASN A 161 10.52 21.15 -1.21
CA ASN A 161 9.62 21.67 -0.18
C ASN A 161 8.74 22.81 -0.71
N PRO A 162 7.43 22.59 -0.92
CA PRO A 162 6.47 23.62 -1.31
C PRO A 162 6.01 24.52 -0.15
N GLY A 163 6.30 24.15 1.09
CA GLY A 163 5.67 24.75 2.28
C GLY A 163 4.20 24.33 2.46
N PRO A 164 3.53 24.84 3.50
CA PRO A 164 2.12 24.55 3.75
C PRO A 164 1.17 25.20 2.72
N VAL A 165 0.23 24.42 2.20
CA VAL A 165 -0.83 24.86 1.29
C VAL A 165 -2.18 24.76 1.99
N GLN A 166 -3.00 25.82 1.87
CA GLN A 166 -4.33 25.90 2.51
C GLN A 166 -5.46 25.83 1.49
N ILE A 167 -6.53 25.11 1.83
CA ILE A 167 -7.75 25.03 1.02
C ILE A 167 -9.00 24.91 1.92
N SER A 168 -10.11 25.52 1.50
CA SER A 168 -11.39 25.48 2.23
C SER A 168 -12.54 25.78 1.27
N GLY A 169 -13.77 25.38 1.67
CA GLY A 169 -14.98 25.54 0.86
C GLY A 169 -15.32 24.30 0.04
N ALA A 170 -16.52 24.30 -0.54
CA ALA A 170 -17.03 23.21 -1.38
C ALA A 170 -16.53 23.34 -2.83
N SER A 171 -16.17 22.20 -3.43
CA SER A 171 -15.82 22.08 -4.86
C SER A 171 -14.69 23.02 -5.33
N VAL A 172 -13.74 23.34 -4.45
CA VAL A 172 -12.64 24.26 -4.75
C VAL A 172 -11.54 23.54 -5.53
N ASN A 173 -11.01 24.24 -6.54
CA ASN A 173 -10.00 23.73 -7.47
C ASN A 173 -10.44 22.45 -8.21
N ALA A 174 -11.71 22.33 -8.60
CA ALA A 174 -12.25 21.13 -9.26
C ALA A 174 -11.43 20.69 -10.50
N GLY A 175 -10.85 21.64 -11.25
CA GLY A 175 -9.96 21.36 -12.40
C GLY A 175 -8.51 21.04 -12.03
N GLY A 176 -8.05 21.35 -10.81
CA GLY A 176 -6.68 21.11 -10.34
C GLY A 176 -5.61 21.97 -11.01
N SER A 177 -5.98 23.07 -11.65
CA SER A 177 -5.07 23.93 -12.40
C SER A 177 -4.76 25.25 -11.69
N ASP A 178 -5.39 25.53 -10.56
CA ASP A 178 -5.13 26.76 -9.80
C ASP A 178 -3.81 26.63 -9.02
N ALA A 179 -2.84 27.45 -9.42
CA ALA A 179 -1.50 27.49 -8.86
C ALA A 179 -1.46 27.74 -7.34
N LYS A 180 -2.50 28.37 -6.77
CA LYS A 180 -2.62 28.60 -5.32
C LYS A 180 -2.64 27.29 -4.52
N TYR A 181 -3.13 26.21 -5.12
CA TYR A 181 -3.29 24.91 -4.46
C TYR A 181 -2.27 23.89 -4.93
N ASN A 182 -1.28 24.31 -5.72
CA ASN A 182 -0.18 23.45 -6.14
C ASN A 182 0.83 23.28 -5.02
N MET A 183 1.29 22.06 -4.83
CA MET A 183 2.40 21.72 -3.96
C MET A 183 3.65 21.60 -4.85
N ALA A 184 4.35 22.69 -5.11
CA ALA A 184 5.54 22.70 -5.98
C ALA A 184 6.78 23.24 -5.26
N GLY A 185 7.92 22.59 -5.46
CA GLY A 185 9.23 22.99 -4.96
C GLY A 185 10.30 22.94 -6.04
N GLN A 186 11.56 22.92 -5.63
CA GLN A 186 12.69 22.79 -6.54
C GLN A 186 13.69 21.75 -6.03
N PHE A 187 14.36 21.08 -6.96
CA PHE A 187 15.53 20.27 -6.70
C PHE A 187 16.77 20.96 -7.30
N TRP A 188 17.88 20.94 -6.56
CA TRP A 188 19.14 21.60 -6.92
C TRP A 188 19.01 23.09 -7.24
N LYS A 189 18.02 23.77 -6.62
CA LYS A 189 17.69 25.19 -6.82
C LYS A 189 17.37 25.60 -8.27
N LYS A 190 17.19 24.62 -9.17
CA LYS A 190 17.05 24.88 -10.61
C LYS A 190 16.02 23.99 -11.30
N LEU A 191 15.78 22.78 -10.80
CA LEU A 191 14.80 21.87 -11.39
C LEU A 191 13.45 22.06 -10.69
N PRO A 192 12.42 22.59 -11.37
CA PRO A 192 11.08 22.68 -10.78
C PRO A 192 10.48 21.28 -10.63
N VAL A 193 9.92 20.99 -9.46
CA VAL A 193 9.30 19.69 -9.18
C VAL A 193 7.94 19.90 -8.52
N GLY A 194 6.89 19.36 -9.15
CA GLY A 194 5.56 19.30 -8.57
C GLY A 194 5.41 18.06 -7.69
N LEU A 195 4.87 18.22 -6.48
CA LEU A 195 4.51 17.16 -5.54
C LEU A 195 2.99 16.87 -5.52
N GLY A 196 2.22 17.56 -6.39
CA GLY A 196 0.78 17.39 -6.54
C GLY A 196 -0.01 18.68 -6.29
N HIS A 197 -1.30 18.55 -5.99
CA HIS A 197 -2.19 19.69 -5.70
C HIS A 197 -3.35 19.29 -4.79
N LEU A 198 -4.03 20.28 -4.20
CA LEU A 198 -5.20 20.08 -3.35
C LEU A 198 -6.50 20.40 -4.08
N ARG A 199 -7.55 19.63 -3.80
CA ARG A 199 -8.95 19.97 -4.17
C ARG A 199 -9.87 19.74 -2.98
N THR A 200 -11.08 20.29 -3.04
CA THR A 200 -12.17 19.85 -2.16
C THR A 200 -13.35 19.31 -2.96
N ASP A 201 -14.05 18.32 -2.41
CA ASP A 201 -15.33 17.88 -2.95
C ASP A 201 -16.49 18.80 -2.52
N ASP A 202 -17.70 18.46 -2.94
CA ASP A 202 -18.94 19.20 -2.65
C ASP A 202 -19.26 19.31 -1.15
N ALA A 203 -18.84 18.33 -0.35
CA ALA A 203 -18.97 18.34 1.10
C ALA A 203 -17.81 19.08 1.81
N GLY A 204 -16.86 19.64 1.05
CA GLY A 204 -15.68 20.32 1.60
C GLY A 204 -14.61 19.35 2.13
N ARG A 205 -14.69 18.07 1.77
CA ARG A 205 -13.69 17.06 2.12
C ARG A 205 -12.43 17.30 1.31
N LEU A 206 -11.27 17.11 1.92
CA LEU A 206 -10.00 17.32 1.24
C LEU A 206 -9.68 16.15 0.30
N LEU A 207 -9.23 16.47 -0.91
CA LEU A 207 -8.65 15.54 -1.87
C LEU A 207 -7.18 15.93 -2.08
N VAL A 208 -6.26 15.02 -1.77
CA VAL A 208 -4.81 15.23 -2.01
C VAL A 208 -4.41 14.50 -3.27
N PHE A 209 -4.17 15.24 -4.35
CA PHE A 209 -3.72 14.67 -5.61
C PHE A 209 -2.19 14.54 -5.59
N PRO A 210 -1.65 13.37 -5.96
CA PRO A 210 -0.21 13.19 -6.10
C PRO A 210 0.28 13.78 -7.43
N ALA A 211 1.61 13.84 -7.58
CA ALA A 211 2.27 14.20 -8.83
C ALA A 211 2.14 13.10 -9.90
N SER A 212 2.95 13.18 -10.97
CA SER A 212 2.77 12.40 -12.20
C SER A 212 3.72 11.20 -12.34
N GLY A 213 4.58 10.93 -11.36
CA GLY A 213 5.53 9.82 -11.35
C GLY A 213 6.82 10.13 -12.12
N VAL A 214 7.24 11.41 -12.12
CA VAL A 214 8.43 11.90 -12.82
C VAL A 214 9.67 11.79 -11.93
N SER A 215 10.73 11.22 -12.49
CA SER A 215 12.04 11.10 -11.84
C SER A 215 13.12 11.64 -12.77
N GLN A 216 14.04 12.44 -12.26
CA GLN A 216 15.09 13.10 -13.04
C GLN A 216 16.39 13.24 -12.24
N THR A 217 17.48 13.51 -12.95
CA THR A 217 18.80 13.80 -12.38
C THR A 217 19.23 15.24 -12.67
N ALA A 218 19.83 15.90 -11.68
CA ALA A 218 20.43 17.22 -11.84
C ALA A 218 21.86 17.19 -12.42
N LEU A 219 22.45 15.99 -12.47
CA LEU A 219 23.77 15.71 -13.05
C LEU A 219 23.66 15.23 -14.51
N PRO A 220 24.53 15.71 -15.42
CA PRO A 220 24.56 15.25 -16.81
C PRO A 220 25.04 13.80 -16.89
N GLN A 221 24.48 13.01 -17.82
CA GLN A 221 24.88 11.63 -18.10
C GLN A 221 24.98 10.74 -16.86
N ASN A 222 23.97 10.82 -15.98
CA ASN A 222 23.97 10.14 -14.69
C ASN A 222 22.95 9.00 -14.65
N PRO A 223 23.21 7.85 -15.29
CA PRO A 223 22.28 6.72 -15.26
C PRO A 223 22.17 6.15 -13.85
N VAL A 224 21.00 5.61 -13.52
CA VAL A 224 20.80 4.81 -12.31
C VAL A 224 21.72 3.59 -12.32
N LYS A 225 22.32 3.31 -11.16
CA LYS A 225 23.29 2.21 -10.95
C LYS A 225 22.87 1.27 -9.84
N ASP A 226 22.03 1.73 -8.93
CA ASP A 226 21.57 1.01 -7.76
C ASP A 226 20.04 1.12 -7.64
N PHE A 227 19.40 0.13 -7.02
CA PHE A 227 17.94 0.13 -6.87
C PHE A 227 17.43 1.21 -5.90
N THR A 228 18.24 1.64 -4.93
CA THR A 228 17.80 2.59 -3.90
C THR A 228 18.61 3.89 -3.84
N ASN A 229 19.91 3.87 -4.11
CA ASN A 229 20.83 4.93 -3.74
C ASN A 229 21.53 5.53 -4.97
N ASN A 230 20.88 6.52 -5.61
CA ASN A 230 21.43 7.18 -6.78
C ASN A 230 21.61 8.69 -6.52
N ASP A 231 22.87 9.10 -6.39
CA ASP A 231 23.22 10.52 -6.23
C ASP A 231 22.82 11.35 -7.45
N GLY A 232 22.45 12.61 -7.21
CA GLY A 232 21.98 13.55 -8.21
C GLY A 232 20.54 13.34 -8.66
N TRP A 233 19.85 12.27 -8.23
CA TRP A 233 18.48 11.97 -8.60
C TRP A 233 17.45 12.50 -7.59
N HIS A 234 16.25 12.79 -8.11
CA HIS A 234 15.03 12.97 -7.34
C HIS A 234 13.87 12.21 -8.00
N ASP A 235 12.76 12.11 -7.27
CA ASP A 235 11.45 11.77 -7.81
C ASP A 235 10.40 12.77 -7.29
N ASP A 236 9.14 12.55 -7.64
CA ASP A 236 8.00 13.38 -7.25
C ASP A 236 7.09 12.73 -6.20
N TRP A 237 7.62 11.73 -5.47
CA TRP A 237 6.96 11.25 -4.25
C TRP A 237 7.02 12.31 -3.17
N ALA A 238 6.13 12.23 -2.20
CA ALA A 238 6.14 13.13 -1.06
C ALA A 238 5.37 12.52 0.11
N ASP A 239 5.62 13.03 1.31
CA ASP A 239 4.74 12.78 2.44
C ASP A 239 4.71 13.96 3.39
N GLY A 240 3.70 14.03 4.24
CA GLY A 240 3.61 15.06 5.26
C GLY A 240 2.28 15.12 5.98
N TRP A 241 2.18 16.08 6.89
CA TRP A 241 1.01 16.20 7.76
C TRP A 241 -0.17 16.87 7.04
N VAL A 242 -1.37 16.49 7.47
CA VAL A 242 -2.66 17.08 7.11
C VAL A 242 -3.31 17.60 8.39
N LYS A 243 -3.61 18.91 8.43
CA LYS A 243 -4.25 19.59 9.56
C LYS A 243 -5.57 20.21 9.12
N ALA A 244 -6.50 20.35 10.07
CA ALA A 244 -7.77 21.00 9.83
C ALA A 244 -8.29 21.73 11.07
N THR A 245 -9.04 22.80 10.82
CA THR A 245 -9.84 23.51 11.84
C THR A 245 -11.29 23.50 11.41
N VAL A 246 -12.20 23.31 12.37
CA VAL A 246 -13.65 23.29 12.18
C VAL A 246 -14.35 24.22 13.17
N ARG A 247 -15.56 24.67 12.85
CA ARG A 247 -16.41 25.49 13.71
C ARG A 247 -17.50 24.63 14.34
N VAL A 248 -17.40 24.36 15.64
CA VAL A 248 -18.36 23.55 16.40
C VAL A 248 -18.89 24.37 17.58
N GLY A 249 -20.20 24.46 17.73
CA GLY A 249 -20.82 25.20 18.84
C GLY A 249 -20.43 26.69 18.89
N GLY A 250 -20.13 27.28 17.73
CA GLY A 250 -19.67 28.67 17.65
C GLY A 250 -18.24 28.88 18.14
N ALA A 251 -17.39 27.85 18.20
CA ALA A 251 -15.96 27.96 18.51
C ALA A 251 -15.13 27.21 17.48
N ASP A 252 -13.89 27.65 17.27
CA ASP A 252 -12.93 26.95 16.42
C ASP A 252 -12.30 25.80 17.19
N VAL A 253 -12.27 24.63 16.57
CA VAL A 253 -11.72 23.39 17.13
C VAL A 253 -10.64 22.88 16.18
N GLU A 254 -9.43 22.72 16.69
CA GLU A 254 -8.35 22.03 15.97
C GLU A 254 -8.64 20.53 15.94
N CYS A 255 -8.50 19.93 14.75
CA CYS A 255 -8.67 18.49 14.60
C CYS A 255 -7.38 17.75 14.96
N ASP A 256 -7.49 16.56 15.53
CA ASP A 256 -6.36 15.63 15.56
C ASP A 256 -5.87 15.38 14.12
N PRO A 257 -4.57 15.60 13.84
CA PRO A 257 -4.03 15.63 12.49
C PRO A 257 -3.97 14.22 11.88
N ALA A 258 -3.82 14.21 10.57
CA ALA A 258 -3.51 13.02 9.79
C ALA A 258 -2.17 13.18 9.06
N TRP A 259 -1.79 12.15 8.31
CA TRP A 259 -0.64 12.16 7.41
C TRP A 259 -1.06 11.72 6.01
N VAL A 260 -0.41 12.23 4.98
CA VAL A 260 -0.57 11.76 3.61
C VAL A 260 0.76 11.30 3.04
N VAL A 261 0.74 10.20 2.31
CA VAL A 261 1.85 9.67 1.53
C VAL A 261 1.45 9.64 0.06
N CYS A 262 2.24 10.30 -0.79
CA CYS A 262 2.16 10.27 -2.24
C CYS A 262 3.26 9.34 -2.76
N CYS A 263 2.87 8.17 -3.28
CA CYS A 263 3.80 7.08 -3.65
C CYS A 263 3.47 6.45 -5.00
N GLY A 264 4.16 5.36 -5.36
CA GLY A 264 4.04 4.66 -6.63
C GLY A 264 2.66 4.03 -6.86
N PRO A 265 2.30 3.73 -8.12
CA PRO A 265 1.09 2.98 -8.43
C PRO A 265 1.10 1.60 -7.77
N LYS A 266 -0.10 1.06 -7.58
CA LYS A 266 -0.31 -0.35 -7.26
C LYS A 266 -0.71 -1.06 -8.55
N PHE A 267 0.07 -2.04 -9.01
CA PHE A 267 -0.17 -2.71 -10.30
C PHE A 267 -1.04 -3.96 -10.19
N ALA A 268 -1.46 -4.34 -8.98
CA ALA A 268 -2.61 -5.23 -8.75
C ALA A 268 -3.58 -4.63 -7.72
N PRO A 269 -4.26 -3.50 -8.03
CA PRO A 269 -5.04 -2.71 -7.06
C PRO A 269 -6.05 -3.52 -6.24
N GLN A 270 -6.58 -4.60 -6.82
CA GLN A 270 -7.63 -5.45 -6.24
C GLN A 270 -7.10 -6.61 -5.36
N ILE A 271 -5.78 -6.71 -5.20
CA ILE A 271 -5.12 -7.75 -4.39
C ILE A 271 -4.41 -7.07 -3.21
N GLU A 272 -4.70 -7.52 -1.99
CA GLU A 272 -4.06 -7.02 -0.76
C GLU A 272 -2.81 -7.86 -0.42
N PRO A 273 -1.75 -7.26 0.13
CA PRO A 273 -0.59 -8.02 0.64
C PRO A 273 -0.99 -8.87 1.85
N ILE A 274 -0.35 -10.03 2.05
CA ILE A 274 -0.65 -10.93 3.18
C ILE A 274 -0.42 -10.25 4.53
N VAL A 275 0.68 -9.48 4.62
CA VAL A 275 0.99 -8.62 5.77
C VAL A 275 0.94 -7.19 5.27
N SER A 276 0.02 -6.39 5.81
CA SER A 276 -0.20 -4.99 5.41
C SER A 276 0.39 -4.01 6.41
N LEU A 277 0.47 -2.73 6.04
CA LEU A 277 0.85 -1.68 7.01
C LEU A 277 -0.12 -1.61 8.18
N TYR A 278 -1.40 -1.99 8.00
CA TYR A 278 -2.36 -2.04 9.10
C TYR A 278 -1.96 -3.13 10.11
N ASP A 279 -1.61 -4.32 9.63
CA ASP A 279 -1.22 -5.45 10.47
C ASP A 279 0.01 -5.11 11.32
N VAL A 280 1.01 -4.48 10.72
CA VAL A 280 2.24 -4.08 11.41
C VAL A 280 2.03 -2.91 12.37
N GLY A 281 1.34 -1.86 11.93
CA GLY A 281 1.03 -0.73 12.79
C GLY A 281 0.12 -1.13 13.96
N ARG A 282 -0.76 -2.12 13.78
CA ARG A 282 -1.61 -2.67 14.86
C ARG A 282 -0.80 -3.26 16.01
N GLU A 283 0.33 -3.91 15.76
CA GLU A 283 1.22 -4.38 16.83
C GLU A 283 1.72 -3.22 17.70
N VAL A 284 2.04 -2.08 17.07
CA VAL A 284 2.44 -0.86 17.78
C VAL A 284 1.27 -0.24 18.52
N MET A 285 0.07 -0.22 17.92
CA MET A 285 -1.12 0.30 18.59
C MET A 285 -1.50 -0.53 19.82
N ILE A 286 -1.23 -1.84 19.80
CA ILE A 286 -1.40 -2.71 20.96
C ILE A 286 -0.33 -2.40 22.02
N SER A 287 0.95 -2.36 21.63
CA SER A 287 2.04 -2.14 22.59
C SER A 287 1.99 -0.77 23.27
N THR A 288 1.46 0.24 22.58
CA THR A 288 1.26 1.59 23.11
C THR A 288 -0.05 1.77 23.87
N GLY A 289 -0.95 0.78 23.85
CA GLY A 289 -2.23 0.82 24.56
C GLY A 289 -3.37 1.55 23.84
N HIS A 290 -3.20 1.97 22.59
CA HIS A 290 -4.30 2.52 21.78
C HIS A 290 -5.32 1.46 21.35
N MET A 291 -4.86 0.22 21.16
CA MET A 291 -5.69 -0.91 20.79
C MET A 291 -5.50 -2.04 21.80
N LYS A 292 -6.55 -2.83 22.01
CA LYS A 292 -6.45 -4.02 22.84
C LYS A 292 -5.94 -5.19 22.00
N ALA A 293 -5.11 -6.04 22.63
CA ALA A 293 -4.85 -7.37 22.10
C ALA A 293 -6.16 -8.14 21.98
N ILE A 294 -6.22 -9.10 21.06
CA ILE A 294 -7.43 -9.88 20.84
C ILE A 294 -7.56 -10.84 22.03
N ALA A 295 -8.60 -10.62 22.84
CA ALA A 295 -8.82 -11.33 24.10
C ALA A 295 -10.21 -11.99 24.18
N GLY A 296 -10.88 -12.19 23.04
CA GLY A 296 -12.22 -12.77 22.95
C GLY A 296 -12.47 -13.45 21.60
N GLN A 297 -13.72 -13.81 21.36
CA GLN A 297 -14.12 -14.53 20.15
C GLN A 297 -13.81 -13.69 18.88
N VAL A 298 -13.03 -14.28 17.98
CA VAL A 298 -12.57 -13.67 16.73
C VAL A 298 -13.72 -13.62 15.71
N SER A 299 -13.83 -12.57 14.90
CA SER A 299 -14.79 -12.56 13.77
C SER A 299 -14.15 -13.25 12.55
N PHE A 300 -14.83 -14.24 11.96
CA PHE A 300 -14.33 -14.85 10.73
C PHE A 300 -14.20 -13.81 9.63
N ARG A 301 -15.23 -12.98 9.42
CA ARG A 301 -15.29 -11.99 8.34
C ARG A 301 -14.30 -10.85 8.50
N ARG A 302 -14.18 -10.28 9.71
CA ARG A 302 -13.34 -9.10 9.97
C ARG A 302 -11.88 -9.46 10.15
N ASP A 303 -11.60 -10.59 10.79
CA ASP A 303 -10.25 -10.90 11.31
C ASP A 303 -9.59 -12.06 10.56
N VAL A 304 -10.31 -13.16 10.27
CA VAL A 304 -9.74 -14.38 9.64
C VAL A 304 -9.72 -14.30 8.11
N LEU A 305 -10.86 -13.97 7.50
CA LEU A 305 -11.07 -13.94 6.06
C LEU A 305 -10.04 -13.07 5.33
N PRO A 306 -9.66 -11.87 5.81
CA PRO A 306 -8.64 -11.08 5.14
C PRO A 306 -7.32 -11.84 5.00
N ILE A 307 -6.85 -12.53 6.05
CA ILE A 307 -5.59 -13.28 6.04
C ILE A 307 -5.66 -14.43 5.02
N LEU A 308 -6.72 -15.24 5.07
CA LEU A 308 -6.91 -16.38 4.16
C LEU A 308 -7.04 -15.93 2.71
N ARG A 309 -7.89 -14.91 2.46
CA ARG A 309 -8.10 -14.34 1.13
C ARG A 309 -6.80 -13.80 0.56
N ARG A 310 -6.05 -12.99 1.33
CA ARG A 310 -4.78 -12.41 0.87
C ARG A 310 -3.80 -13.50 0.48
N ALA A 311 -3.68 -14.57 1.27
CA ALA A 311 -2.82 -15.70 0.96
C ALA A 311 -3.25 -16.43 -0.32
N GLY A 312 -4.55 -16.74 -0.46
CA GLY A 312 -5.08 -17.37 -1.66
C GLY A 312 -4.93 -16.54 -2.92
N MET A 313 -5.09 -15.22 -2.80
CA MET A 313 -5.00 -14.27 -3.92
C MET A 313 -3.58 -14.11 -4.49
N MET A 314 -2.54 -14.51 -3.77
CA MET A 314 -1.16 -14.45 -4.29
C MET A 314 -0.94 -15.31 -5.53
N GLN A 315 -1.80 -16.32 -5.76
CA GLN A 315 -1.74 -17.15 -6.96
C GLN A 315 -1.86 -16.39 -8.28
N TRP A 316 -2.46 -15.20 -8.24
CA TRP A 316 -2.67 -14.38 -9.43
C TRP A 316 -1.48 -13.48 -9.77
N VAL A 317 -0.49 -13.43 -8.89
CA VAL A 317 0.64 -12.50 -8.96
C VAL A 317 2.00 -13.15 -8.67
N ALA A 318 2.03 -14.44 -8.32
CA ALA A 318 3.26 -15.22 -8.08
C ALA A 318 3.03 -16.71 -8.38
N ASP A 319 3.89 -17.30 -9.21
CA ASP A 319 3.70 -18.67 -9.72
C ASP A 319 3.86 -19.74 -8.63
N ALA A 320 4.79 -19.54 -7.69
CA ALA A 320 4.94 -20.46 -6.55
C ALA A 320 3.68 -20.54 -5.68
N SER A 321 2.92 -19.43 -5.56
CA SER A 321 1.63 -19.41 -4.87
C SER A 321 0.53 -20.05 -5.71
N TYR A 322 0.60 -19.93 -7.04
CA TYR A 322 -0.32 -20.60 -7.95
C TYR A 322 -0.24 -22.13 -7.86
N LEU A 323 0.98 -22.65 -7.70
CA LEU A 323 1.23 -24.08 -7.62
C LEU A 323 1.18 -24.63 -6.18
N ILE A 324 0.74 -23.83 -5.19
CA ILE A 324 0.85 -24.17 -3.76
C ILE A 324 0.20 -25.49 -3.37
N ALA A 325 -0.93 -25.83 -3.98
CA ALA A 325 -1.63 -27.09 -3.70
C ALA A 325 -0.75 -28.31 -4.02
N ALA A 326 0.06 -28.25 -5.08
CA ALA A 326 0.87 -29.37 -5.54
C ALA A 326 2.07 -29.67 -4.64
N TRP A 327 2.62 -28.68 -3.94
CA TRP A 327 3.86 -28.84 -3.17
C TRP A 327 3.72 -28.61 -1.66
N LEU A 328 2.59 -28.06 -1.20
CA LEU A 328 2.29 -27.85 0.22
C LEU A 328 1.04 -28.62 0.70
N ASP A 329 0.34 -29.34 -0.20
CA ASP A 329 -0.94 -30.00 0.09
C ASP A 329 -1.94 -29.02 0.73
N LEU A 330 -1.97 -27.75 0.29
CA LEU A 330 -2.89 -26.75 0.83
C LEU A 330 -4.04 -26.53 -0.17
N ASP A 331 -5.29 -26.66 0.30
CA ASP A 331 -6.46 -26.35 -0.52
C ASP A 331 -6.41 -24.89 -1.01
N ASP A 332 -7.01 -24.62 -2.17
CA ASP A 332 -7.02 -23.28 -2.77
C ASP A 332 -7.80 -22.29 -1.90
N LEU A 333 -7.07 -21.42 -1.19
CA LEU A 333 -7.63 -20.38 -0.33
C LEU A 333 -8.29 -19.23 -1.12
N SER A 334 -8.22 -19.22 -2.45
CA SER A 334 -9.04 -18.33 -3.28
C SER A 334 -10.40 -18.92 -3.64
N ASN A 335 -10.61 -20.22 -3.43
CA ASN A 335 -11.85 -20.89 -3.75
C ASN A 335 -12.92 -20.58 -2.69
N PRO A 336 -14.07 -19.95 -3.07
CA PRO A 336 -15.13 -19.63 -2.12
C PRO A 336 -15.70 -20.82 -1.36
N ASP A 337 -15.73 -22.02 -1.96
CA ASP A 337 -16.23 -23.22 -1.30
C ASP A 337 -15.27 -23.74 -0.23
N VAL A 338 -13.96 -23.59 -0.46
CA VAL A 338 -12.94 -23.86 0.56
C VAL A 338 -13.12 -22.89 1.72
N ILE A 339 -13.27 -21.60 1.45
CA ILE A 339 -13.49 -20.58 2.49
C ILE A 339 -14.77 -20.84 3.29
N LYS A 340 -15.88 -21.22 2.64
CA LYS A 340 -17.12 -21.60 3.34
C LYS A 340 -16.92 -22.76 4.31
N LYS A 341 -16.18 -23.80 3.90
CA LYS A 341 -15.84 -24.93 4.79
C LYS A 341 -14.97 -24.48 5.96
N LEU A 342 -14.01 -23.60 5.71
CA LEU A 342 -13.11 -23.04 6.71
C LEU A 342 -13.79 -22.08 7.70
N ALA A 343 -14.97 -21.55 7.36
CA ALA A 343 -15.78 -20.72 8.24
C ALA A 343 -16.58 -21.54 9.28
N VAL A 344 -16.72 -22.86 9.10
CA VAL A 344 -17.42 -23.72 10.07
C VAL A 344 -16.57 -23.88 11.33
N ALA A 345 -17.15 -23.57 12.51
CA ALA A 345 -16.44 -23.60 13.79
C ALA A 345 -16.39 -25.01 14.44
N ASP A 346 -17.25 -25.93 13.99
CA ASP A 346 -17.43 -27.26 14.57
C ASP A 346 -16.12 -28.06 14.68
N ALA A 347 -16.09 -28.99 15.65
CA ALA A 347 -14.95 -29.87 15.90
C ALA A 347 -14.60 -30.74 14.67
N ALA A 348 -15.58 -31.11 13.85
CA ALA A 348 -15.36 -31.88 12.63
C ALA A 348 -14.56 -31.09 11.56
N ALA A 349 -14.68 -29.76 11.53
CA ALA A 349 -13.93 -28.90 10.61
C ALA A 349 -12.54 -28.51 11.14
N ARG A 350 -12.25 -28.78 12.42
CA ARG A 350 -10.98 -28.42 13.08
C ARG A 350 -9.73 -28.92 12.36
N PRO A 351 -9.65 -30.19 11.90
CA PRO A 351 -8.44 -30.68 11.21
C PRO A 351 -8.11 -29.86 9.95
N ALA A 352 -9.12 -29.43 9.18
CA ALA A 352 -8.91 -28.58 8.01
C ALA A 352 -8.34 -27.20 8.39
N ARG A 353 -8.85 -26.60 9.47
CA ARG A 353 -8.35 -25.30 9.96
C ARG A 353 -6.93 -25.41 10.52
N GLU A 354 -6.63 -26.46 11.28
CA GLU A 354 -5.27 -26.72 11.80
C GLU A 354 -4.26 -27.00 10.68
N LYS A 355 -4.67 -27.72 9.62
CA LYS A 355 -3.85 -27.92 8.41
C LYS A 355 -3.45 -26.59 7.76
N VAL A 356 -4.41 -25.68 7.60
CA VAL A 356 -4.14 -24.34 7.06
C VAL A 356 -3.23 -23.53 7.97
N LEU A 357 -3.48 -23.50 9.30
CA LEU A 357 -2.61 -22.79 10.25
C LEU A 357 -1.16 -23.31 10.21
N ALA A 358 -0.98 -24.64 10.10
CA ALA A 358 0.34 -25.26 10.05
C ALA A 358 1.16 -24.87 8.80
N ALA A 359 0.48 -24.51 7.70
CA ALA A 359 1.12 -24.02 6.48
C ALA A 359 1.72 -22.62 6.65
N PHE A 360 1.17 -21.78 7.54
CA PHE A 360 1.69 -20.43 7.78
C PHE A 360 2.96 -20.44 8.65
N ARG A 361 3.89 -19.54 8.32
CA ARG A 361 5.13 -19.33 9.06
C ARG A 361 4.83 -18.64 10.39
N LYS A 362 5.29 -19.23 11.48
CA LYS A 362 5.11 -18.68 12.83
C LYS A 362 5.96 -17.41 13.01
N PRO A 363 5.44 -16.35 13.67
CA PRO A 363 6.24 -15.17 14.02
C PRO A 363 7.37 -15.50 15.00
N GLY A 364 8.37 -14.60 15.06
CA GLY A 364 9.47 -14.65 16.03
C GLY A 364 10.76 -15.29 15.52
N GLY A 365 10.81 -15.70 14.25
CA GLY A 365 12.06 -16.09 13.57
C GLY A 365 12.59 -17.50 13.92
N GLY A 366 11.89 -18.27 14.76
CA GLY A 366 12.24 -19.67 15.00
C GLY A 366 11.82 -20.62 13.87
N ASP A 367 10.82 -20.22 13.07
CA ASP A 367 10.31 -21.03 11.95
C ASP A 367 10.99 -20.63 10.64
N GLN A 368 12.01 -21.41 10.25
CA GLN A 368 12.84 -21.19 9.07
C GLN A 368 12.43 -22.04 7.86
N ARG A 369 11.21 -22.61 7.87
CA ARG A 369 10.72 -23.40 6.73
C ARG A 369 10.64 -22.53 5.49
N VAL A 370 11.44 -22.88 4.49
CA VAL A 370 11.39 -22.27 3.14
C VAL A 370 9.98 -22.37 2.57
N LYS A 371 9.38 -23.55 2.69
CA LYS A 371 8.07 -23.91 2.15
C LYS A 371 6.85 -23.32 2.89
N ALA A 372 7.03 -22.54 3.95
CA ALA A 372 5.90 -21.97 4.69
C ALA A 372 5.30 -20.74 3.98
N VAL A 373 4.01 -20.50 4.18
CA VAL A 373 3.30 -19.30 3.72
C VAL A 373 3.56 -18.13 4.67
N PRO A 374 3.89 -16.91 4.20
CA PRO A 374 4.13 -16.54 2.80
C PRO A 374 5.46 -17.05 2.27
N LEU A 375 5.53 -17.50 1.01
CA LEU A 375 6.83 -17.74 0.34
C LEU A 375 7.42 -16.41 -0.14
N MET A 376 7.81 -15.57 0.82
CA MET A 376 8.27 -14.21 0.58
C MET A 376 9.51 -13.93 1.43
N LEU A 377 10.44 -13.15 0.87
CA LEU A 377 11.68 -12.77 1.56
C LEU A 377 11.40 -11.88 2.77
N GLY A 378 12.29 -11.95 3.76
CA GLY A 378 12.27 -11.16 4.98
C GLY A 378 13.32 -10.06 5.01
N ASP A 379 13.26 -9.19 6.02
CA ASP A 379 14.17 -8.05 6.21
C ASP A 379 15.66 -8.47 6.30
N GLY A 380 15.91 -9.70 6.76
CA GLY A 380 17.23 -10.26 6.98
C GLY A 380 17.85 -10.96 5.77
N VAL A 381 17.35 -10.72 4.54
CA VAL A 381 17.83 -11.38 3.32
C VAL A 381 19.34 -11.21 3.08
N ASN A 382 19.93 -10.11 3.55
CA ASN A 382 21.37 -9.82 3.41
C ASN A 382 22.26 -10.78 4.22
N TYR A 383 21.68 -11.56 5.14
CA TYR A 383 22.40 -12.43 6.06
C TYR A 383 21.96 -13.87 5.88
N PRO A 384 22.79 -14.73 5.27
CA PRO A 384 22.52 -16.16 5.16
C PRO A 384 22.22 -16.78 6.53
N GLY A 385 21.08 -17.47 6.66
CA GLY A 385 20.66 -18.11 7.91
C GLY A 385 20.10 -17.16 8.97
N SER A 386 19.84 -15.89 8.63
CA SER A 386 19.14 -14.97 9.53
C SER A 386 17.75 -15.50 9.89
N ARG A 387 17.35 -15.26 11.15
CA ARG A 387 16.00 -15.55 11.61
C ARG A 387 14.92 -14.72 10.91
N ASP A 388 15.33 -13.63 10.28
CA ASP A 388 14.49 -12.69 9.53
C ASP A 388 14.66 -12.86 8.00
N SER A 389 15.24 -13.97 7.52
CA SER A 389 15.37 -14.23 6.07
C SER A 389 14.04 -14.38 5.34
N TRP A 390 12.95 -14.64 6.06
CA TRP A 390 11.61 -14.87 5.52
C TRP A 390 10.57 -13.95 6.16
N LEU A 391 9.59 -13.50 5.36
CA LEU A 391 8.44 -12.75 5.88
C LEU A 391 7.62 -13.65 6.82
N THR A 392 7.16 -13.13 7.94
CA THR A 392 6.27 -13.84 8.86
C THR A 392 4.94 -13.11 8.98
N LEU A 393 3.87 -13.82 9.33
CA LEU A 393 2.68 -13.16 9.86
C LEU A 393 3.05 -12.37 11.12
N THR A 394 2.27 -11.34 11.45
CA THR A 394 2.45 -10.67 12.75
C THR A 394 2.01 -11.56 13.91
N PRO A 395 2.46 -11.29 15.15
CA PRO A 395 1.96 -11.97 16.34
C PRO A 395 0.43 -11.98 16.44
N SER A 396 -0.23 -10.86 16.14
CA SER A 396 -1.69 -10.79 16.16
C SER A 396 -2.35 -11.60 15.05
N GLN A 397 -1.85 -11.55 13.81
CA GLN A 397 -2.37 -12.36 12.71
C GLN A 397 -2.29 -13.85 13.04
N TYR A 398 -1.16 -14.30 13.58
CA TYR A 398 -0.98 -15.69 13.98
C TYR A 398 -1.88 -16.08 15.16
N ALA A 399 -2.10 -15.18 16.14
CA ALA A 399 -3.04 -15.41 17.23
C ALA A 399 -4.49 -15.52 16.75
N ILE A 400 -4.90 -14.70 15.78
CA ILE A 400 -6.21 -14.78 15.10
C ILE A 400 -6.39 -16.16 14.47
N LEU A 401 -5.43 -16.60 13.65
CA LEU A 401 -5.50 -17.92 13.02
C LEU A 401 -5.44 -19.05 14.05
N GLY A 402 -4.73 -18.86 15.17
CA GLY A 402 -4.69 -19.81 16.29
C GLY A 402 -6.05 -20.00 16.96
N ALA A 403 -6.77 -18.91 17.25
CA ALA A 403 -8.13 -18.96 17.79
C ALA A 403 -9.11 -19.58 16.78
N TRP A 404 -9.02 -19.15 15.52
CA TRP A 404 -9.81 -19.73 14.43
C TRP A 404 -9.60 -21.24 14.27
N ALA A 405 -8.35 -21.70 14.26
CA ALA A 405 -8.04 -23.13 14.14
C ALA A 405 -8.69 -23.94 15.27
N LYS A 406 -8.65 -23.43 16.51
CA LYS A 406 -9.28 -24.07 17.69
C LYS A 406 -10.81 -24.06 17.65
N GLY A 407 -11.43 -23.19 16.85
CA GLY A 407 -12.89 -23.00 16.83
C GLY A 407 -13.37 -21.81 17.68
N ASP A 408 -12.46 -21.00 18.21
CA ASP A 408 -12.75 -19.87 19.11
C ASP A 408 -13.10 -18.59 18.32
N PHE A 409 -14.05 -18.69 17.39
CA PHE A 409 -14.44 -17.61 16.50
C PHE A 409 -15.95 -17.62 16.19
N VAL A 410 -16.49 -16.48 15.75
CA VAL A 410 -17.85 -16.34 15.25
C VAL A 410 -17.83 -16.59 13.75
N ASN A 411 -18.64 -17.53 13.26
CA ASN A 411 -18.89 -17.70 11.84
C ASN A 411 -19.89 -16.62 11.35
N ASP A 412 -19.38 -15.44 11.03
CA ASP A 412 -20.11 -14.31 10.44
C ASP A 412 -19.78 -14.13 8.93
N TYR A 413 -19.40 -15.23 8.26
CA TYR A 413 -19.04 -15.20 6.83
C TYR A 413 -20.21 -14.78 5.94
N GLU A 414 -21.39 -15.39 6.15
CA GLU A 414 -22.65 -15.00 5.52
C GLU A 414 -23.44 -14.12 6.48
N ASP A 415 -23.27 -12.80 6.35
CA ASP A 415 -23.98 -11.79 7.14
C ASP A 415 -24.61 -10.77 6.18
N ALA A 416 -25.94 -10.75 6.13
CA ALA A 416 -26.69 -9.92 5.19
C ALA A 416 -26.44 -8.41 5.39
N LYS A 417 -26.22 -7.95 6.62
CA LYS A 417 -25.95 -6.52 6.89
C LYS A 417 -24.57 -6.14 6.38
N ALA A 418 -23.58 -6.98 6.62
CA ALA A 418 -22.23 -6.74 6.15
C ALA A 418 -22.09 -6.95 4.63
N ASP A 419 -22.90 -7.83 4.02
CA ASP A 419 -22.94 -8.04 2.57
C ASP A 419 -23.60 -6.88 1.80
N ALA A 420 -24.48 -6.13 2.46
CA ALA A 420 -25.09 -4.93 1.91
C ALA A 420 -24.11 -3.75 1.78
N VAL A 421 -22.97 -3.78 2.49
CA VAL A 421 -21.97 -2.70 2.43
C VAL A 421 -21.21 -2.75 1.11
N LYS A 422 -21.34 -1.71 0.30
CA LYS A 422 -20.63 -1.48 -0.97
C LYS A 422 -19.78 -0.21 -0.97
N GLN A 423 -20.14 0.75 -0.14
CA GLN A 423 -19.45 2.03 0.05
C GLN A 423 -19.47 2.43 1.52
N LEU A 424 -18.66 3.44 1.88
CA LEU A 424 -18.49 3.88 3.27
C LEU A 424 -19.82 4.28 3.92
N ASP A 425 -20.72 4.91 3.16
CA ASP A 425 -21.99 5.41 3.69
C ASP A 425 -23.01 4.30 4.01
N ASP A 426 -22.77 3.08 3.54
CA ASP A 426 -23.59 1.92 3.91
C ASP A 426 -23.23 1.39 5.32
N MET A 427 -22.06 1.80 5.85
CA MET A 427 -21.58 1.37 7.17
C MET A 427 -22.21 2.19 8.30
N PRO A 428 -22.42 1.58 9.49
CA PRO A 428 -22.73 2.33 10.70
C PRO A 428 -21.71 3.45 10.94
N LEU A 429 -22.19 4.65 11.24
CA LEU A 429 -21.36 5.85 11.41
C LEU A 429 -20.18 5.63 12.37
N ALA A 430 -20.42 4.91 13.47
CA ALA A 430 -19.40 4.62 14.49
C ALA A 430 -18.19 3.84 13.96
N MET A 431 -18.31 3.13 12.84
CA MET A 431 -17.23 2.32 12.26
C MET A 431 -16.42 3.06 11.19
N ARG A 432 -16.99 4.09 10.57
CA ARG A 432 -16.41 4.73 9.38
C ARG A 432 -14.98 5.27 9.60
N PRO A 433 -14.64 5.90 10.74
CA PRO A 433 -13.27 6.41 10.95
C PRO A 433 -12.18 5.33 10.97
N GLU A 434 -12.42 4.21 11.66
CA GLU A 434 -11.49 3.07 11.68
C GLU A 434 -11.43 2.43 10.29
N ALA A 435 -12.59 2.24 9.65
CA ALA A 435 -12.68 1.65 8.31
C ALA A 435 -11.84 2.41 7.27
N LEU A 436 -11.87 3.75 7.30
CA LEU A 436 -11.05 4.58 6.42
C LEU A 436 -9.55 4.34 6.64
N THR A 437 -9.10 4.37 7.90
CA THR A 437 -7.68 4.15 8.24
C THR A 437 -7.24 2.74 7.85
N ARG A 438 -8.06 1.74 8.17
CA ARG A 438 -7.79 0.36 7.83
C ARG A 438 -7.77 0.13 6.32
N ALA A 439 -8.73 0.65 5.57
CA ALA A 439 -8.79 0.51 4.11
C ALA A 439 -7.56 1.13 3.41
N ALA A 440 -7.09 2.28 3.89
CA ALA A 440 -5.89 2.92 3.37
C ALA A 440 -4.61 2.07 3.63
N LEU A 441 -4.50 1.49 4.82
CA LEU A 441 -3.32 0.73 5.24
C LEU A 441 -3.32 -0.74 4.78
N ASP A 442 -4.48 -1.39 4.70
CA ASP A 442 -4.66 -2.77 4.20
C ASP A 442 -4.22 -2.90 2.73
N ALA A 443 -4.24 -1.80 1.98
CA ALA A 443 -3.85 -1.76 0.58
C ALA A 443 -2.33 -1.64 0.35
N CYS A 444 -1.52 -1.51 1.41
CA CYS A 444 -0.08 -1.20 1.37
C CYS A 444 0.77 -2.29 2.06
N SER A 445 2.03 -2.48 1.64
CA SER A 445 2.90 -3.57 2.15
C SER A 445 3.29 -3.37 3.60
N GLY A 446 3.02 -4.36 4.46
CA GLY A 446 3.54 -4.41 5.83
C GLY A 446 4.91 -5.04 5.95
N GLY A 447 5.48 -5.55 4.86
CA GLY A 447 6.77 -6.21 4.90
C GLY A 447 6.98 -7.18 3.73
N ALA A 448 8.21 -7.65 3.53
CA ALA A 448 9.40 -7.25 4.26
C ALA A 448 9.80 -5.79 4.02
N PHE A 449 10.68 -5.24 4.84
CA PHE A 449 11.19 -3.88 4.68
C PHE A 449 12.61 -3.89 4.12
N HIS A 450 12.72 -3.94 2.80
CA HIS A 450 14.00 -3.88 2.06
C HIS A 450 13.94 -3.06 0.74
N PRO A 451 13.62 -1.75 0.78
CA PRO A 451 13.01 -1.01 1.89
C PRO A 451 11.51 -1.28 2.02
N GLY A 452 10.85 -1.88 1.03
CA GLY A 452 9.39 -2.01 0.97
C GLY A 452 8.87 -1.35 -0.31
N VAL A 453 7.58 -0.99 -0.35
CA VAL A 453 6.98 -0.37 -1.54
C VAL A 453 6.57 1.08 -1.29
N GLU A 454 5.66 1.34 -0.34
CA GLU A 454 5.17 2.71 -0.10
C GLU A 454 6.00 3.47 0.94
N ILE A 455 6.22 2.84 2.09
CA ILE A 455 7.02 3.31 3.23
C ILE A 455 7.73 2.09 3.85
N THR A 456 8.50 2.30 4.92
CA THR A 456 9.35 1.25 5.50
C THR A 456 9.21 1.09 7.02
N TRP A 457 10.13 0.34 7.62
CA TRP A 457 10.16 -0.15 8.99
C TRP A 457 9.93 0.87 10.13
N PRO A 458 10.12 2.21 10.01
CA PRO A 458 9.69 3.13 11.06
C PRO A 458 8.19 3.00 11.41
N ILE A 459 7.36 2.50 10.49
CA ILE A 459 5.94 2.22 10.77
C ILE A 459 5.72 1.25 11.95
N ARG A 460 6.69 0.39 12.26
CA ARG A 460 6.64 -0.53 13.42
C ARG A 460 7.31 0.03 14.69
N GLN A 461 7.66 1.30 14.71
CA GLN A 461 8.29 1.95 15.86
C GLN A 461 7.28 2.75 16.67
N ALA A 462 7.24 2.55 17.99
CA ALA A 462 6.34 3.30 18.87
C ALA A 462 6.60 4.81 18.84
N ALA A 463 7.87 5.22 18.71
CA ALA A 463 8.28 6.63 18.65
C ALA A 463 7.74 7.39 17.43
N LEU A 464 7.28 6.68 16.39
CA LEU A 464 6.64 7.29 15.23
C LEU A 464 5.31 7.95 15.59
N TYR A 465 4.61 7.41 16.58
CA TYR A 465 3.22 7.75 16.87
C TYR A 465 3.09 8.64 18.11
N ARG A 466 2.04 9.45 18.14
CA ARG A 466 1.54 10.12 19.34
C ARG A 466 1.06 9.06 20.33
N THR A 467 1.20 9.34 21.61
CA THR A 467 0.82 8.40 22.69
C THR A 467 -0.65 8.55 23.08
N PRO A 468 -1.24 7.60 23.83
CA PRO A 468 -2.61 7.74 24.34
C PRO A 468 -2.83 8.97 25.23
N LYS A 469 -1.74 9.54 25.78
CA LYS A 469 -1.77 10.79 26.55
C LYS A 469 -2.01 12.00 25.65
N ASP A 470 -1.51 11.95 24.42
CA ASP A 470 -1.62 13.03 23.44
C ASP A 470 -2.96 12.97 22.69
N THR A 471 -3.43 11.76 22.38
CA THR A 471 -4.65 11.51 21.61
C THR A 471 -5.18 10.09 21.82
N PRO A 472 -6.50 9.87 21.91
CA PRO A 472 -7.08 8.53 22.04
C PRO A 472 -7.15 7.81 20.70
N PHE A 473 -6.89 8.50 19.59
CA PHE A 473 -7.05 7.93 18.25
C PHE A 473 -5.78 7.18 17.84
N PRO A 474 -5.90 5.93 17.37
CA PRO A 474 -4.74 5.16 16.93
C PRO A 474 -4.16 5.72 15.62
N PHE A 475 -2.94 5.28 15.29
CA PHE A 475 -2.21 5.58 14.05
C PHE A 475 -1.90 7.06 13.81
N ARG A 476 -1.91 7.89 14.85
CA ARG A 476 -1.58 9.33 14.74
C ARG A 476 -0.07 9.52 14.76
N ILE A 477 0.52 9.91 13.63
CA ILE A 477 1.96 10.20 13.55
C ILE A 477 2.29 11.44 14.40
N ALA A 478 3.36 11.35 15.17
CA ALA A 478 3.88 12.47 15.94
C ALA A 478 4.54 13.49 14.99
N ILE A 479 4.14 14.76 15.08
CA ILE A 479 4.65 15.83 14.20
C ILE A 479 5.89 16.45 14.84
N SER A 480 6.98 16.51 14.09
CA SER A 480 8.24 17.11 14.50
C SER A 480 8.16 18.62 14.60
N THR A 481 8.91 19.17 15.56
CA THR A 481 9.10 20.61 15.77
C THR A 481 10.49 21.09 15.37
N ARG A 482 11.28 20.24 14.69
CA ARG A 482 12.63 20.62 14.25
C ARG A 482 12.57 21.79 13.24
N LYS A 483 13.59 22.65 13.25
CA LYS A 483 13.61 23.91 12.49
C LYS A 483 13.73 23.72 10.97
N GLY A 484 14.45 22.69 10.54
CA GLY A 484 14.71 22.39 9.13
C GLY A 484 14.22 21.00 8.74
N LEU A 485 13.96 20.81 7.45
CA LEU A 485 13.61 19.49 6.93
C LEU A 485 14.84 18.58 6.76
N ALA A 486 16.05 19.14 6.62
CA ALA A 486 17.26 18.32 6.58
C ALA A 486 17.65 17.88 7.99
N GLN A 487 17.63 16.56 8.21
CA GLN A 487 18.07 15.95 9.47
C GLN A 487 19.45 15.31 9.27
N ASP A 488 20.42 15.77 10.06
CA ASP A 488 21.80 15.26 10.05
C ASP A 488 22.04 14.37 11.27
N VAL A 489 22.29 13.08 11.03
CA VAL A 489 22.68 12.10 12.06
C VAL A 489 24.18 11.75 12.08
N GLY A 490 24.99 12.53 11.37
CA GLY A 490 26.44 12.32 11.21
C GLY A 490 26.80 11.71 9.87
N LEU A 491 28.02 11.17 9.76
CA LEU A 491 28.57 10.67 8.48
C LEU A 491 27.81 9.45 7.92
N GLN A 492 27.26 8.62 8.80
CA GLN A 492 26.50 7.43 8.43
C GLN A 492 25.29 7.28 9.36
N LEU A 493 24.17 6.81 8.81
CA LEU A 493 23.07 6.29 9.57
C LEU A 493 23.40 4.85 9.98
N ASN A 494 23.17 4.49 11.25
CA ASN A 494 23.50 3.19 11.81
C ASN A 494 22.46 2.76 12.88
N PRO A 495 22.54 1.51 13.38
CA PRO A 495 21.61 0.99 14.38
C PRO A 495 21.59 1.72 15.72
N GLN A 496 22.48 2.68 15.98
CA GLN A 496 22.50 3.46 17.21
C GLN A 496 21.88 4.86 17.00
N ASN A 497 22.38 5.64 16.06
CA ASN A 497 21.93 7.02 15.84
C ASN A 497 20.54 7.12 15.21
N VAL A 498 20.03 6.05 14.61
CA VAL A 498 18.65 6.00 14.13
C VAL A 498 17.62 6.09 15.28
N PHE A 499 17.99 5.61 16.46
CA PHE A 499 17.17 5.67 17.68
C PHE A 499 17.54 6.83 18.59
N ALA A 500 18.83 7.17 18.67
CA ALA A 500 19.34 8.21 19.57
C ALA A 500 19.39 9.62 18.95
N GLY A 501 19.35 9.73 17.62
CA GLY A 501 19.66 10.97 16.92
C GLY A 501 21.15 11.30 16.94
N ASN A 502 21.49 12.55 16.62
CA ASN A 502 22.85 13.07 16.63
C ASN A 502 23.18 13.71 17.99
N PRO A 503 24.16 13.21 18.75
CA PRO A 503 24.56 13.82 20.03
C PRO A 503 25.01 15.28 19.91
N SER A 504 25.56 15.68 18.75
CA SER A 504 25.99 17.06 18.49
C SER A 504 24.86 17.97 18.01
N ARG A 505 23.68 17.42 17.70
CA ARG A 505 22.49 18.12 17.22
C ARG A 505 21.23 17.55 17.87
N PRO A 506 21.10 17.62 19.22
CA PRO A 506 19.98 17.01 19.94
C PRO A 506 18.61 17.57 19.53
N ASP A 507 18.57 18.82 19.04
CA ASP A 507 17.38 19.49 18.51
C ASP A 507 16.86 18.90 17.19
N ALA A 508 17.68 18.12 16.48
CA ALA A 508 17.26 17.41 15.27
C ALA A 508 16.43 16.15 15.59
N GLY A 509 16.46 15.66 16.84
CA GLY A 509 15.71 14.49 17.30
C GLY A 509 16.15 13.16 16.67
N ALA A 510 15.45 12.09 17.03
CA ALA A 510 15.68 10.75 16.50
C ALA A 510 14.98 10.56 15.13
N PRO A 511 15.61 9.89 14.16
CA PRO A 511 14.99 9.62 12.86
C PRO A 511 13.68 8.83 12.86
N ILE A 512 13.46 7.96 13.85
CA ILE A 512 12.26 7.10 13.93
C ILE A 512 11.00 7.82 14.43
N GLY A 513 11.12 9.06 14.93
CA GLY A 513 9.99 9.92 15.28
C GLY A 513 10.33 10.95 16.37
N PRO A 514 9.58 12.05 16.50
CA PRO A 514 8.52 12.59 15.63
C PRO A 514 8.96 12.95 14.20
N GLN A 515 8.02 13.06 13.26
CA GLN A 515 8.28 13.19 11.81
C GLN A 515 7.96 14.59 11.27
N ALA A 516 8.82 15.11 10.38
CA ALA A 516 8.57 16.29 9.57
C ALA A 516 8.10 15.89 8.15
N PRO A 517 7.55 16.81 7.34
CA PRO A 517 7.25 16.54 5.93
C PRO A 517 8.45 15.92 5.19
N GLY A 518 8.17 14.84 4.46
CA GLY A 518 9.14 14.04 3.71
C GLY A 518 9.79 12.90 4.49
N ASP A 519 9.57 12.80 5.81
CA ASP A 519 10.32 11.83 6.61
C ASP A 519 9.83 10.37 6.51
N LEU A 520 8.61 10.10 6.05
CA LEU A 520 8.16 8.71 5.88
C LEU A 520 8.69 8.08 4.59
N THR A 521 8.84 8.87 3.53
CA THR A 521 9.27 8.39 2.21
C THR A 521 10.77 8.53 1.98
N ARG A 522 11.49 9.32 2.79
CA ARG A 522 12.95 9.55 2.62
C ARG A 522 13.80 8.29 2.60
N TRP A 523 13.34 7.23 3.25
CA TRP A 523 14.01 5.94 3.37
C TRP A 523 13.97 5.11 2.09
N MET A 524 13.00 5.38 1.22
CA MET A 524 12.72 4.58 0.03
C MET A 524 13.78 4.83 -1.05
N GLY A 525 13.75 4.00 -2.10
CA GLY A 525 14.63 4.19 -3.24
C GLY A 525 14.43 5.54 -3.93
N VAL A 526 15.55 6.13 -4.38
CA VAL A 526 15.57 7.33 -5.23
C VAL A 526 16.36 7.05 -6.52
N PRO A 527 15.69 7.09 -7.69
CA PRO A 527 14.24 7.20 -7.86
C PRO A 527 13.51 5.88 -7.57
N TRP A 528 12.22 5.94 -7.21
CA TRP A 528 11.42 4.77 -6.83
C TRP A 528 11.26 3.69 -7.93
N GLN A 529 11.38 4.05 -9.20
CA GLN A 529 11.18 3.12 -10.31
C GLN A 529 12.24 2.01 -10.34
N GLY A 530 13.47 2.30 -9.95
CA GLY A 530 14.53 1.30 -9.83
C GLY A 530 14.18 0.25 -8.78
N ASP A 531 13.76 0.71 -7.59
CA ASP A 531 13.23 -0.12 -6.52
C ASP A 531 12.09 -1.02 -7.04
N ALA A 532 11.11 -0.42 -7.72
CA ALA A 532 9.98 -1.16 -8.28
C ALA A 532 10.37 -2.27 -9.28
N PHE A 533 11.41 -2.08 -10.10
CA PHE A 533 11.93 -3.14 -10.97
C PHE A 533 12.66 -4.23 -10.19
N SER A 534 13.37 -3.87 -9.12
CA SER A 534 14.11 -4.82 -8.27
C SER A 534 13.18 -5.70 -7.42
N CYS A 535 11.96 -5.24 -7.14
CA CYS A 535 10.91 -5.92 -6.37
C CYS A 535 10.27 -7.11 -7.13
N GLN A 536 11.04 -8.13 -7.51
CA GLN A 536 10.57 -9.28 -8.28
C GLN A 536 10.89 -10.61 -7.57
N SER A 537 11.02 -11.71 -8.33
CA SER A 537 11.50 -13.00 -7.84
C SER A 537 12.99 -12.98 -7.52
N VAL A 538 13.42 -13.74 -6.52
CA VAL A 538 14.84 -14.00 -6.24
C VAL A 538 15.14 -15.47 -6.49
N LEU A 539 15.94 -15.73 -7.51
CA LEU A 539 16.28 -17.09 -7.94
C LEU A 539 17.13 -17.81 -6.88
N THR A 540 16.83 -19.09 -6.68
CA THR A 540 17.59 -20.01 -5.84
C THR A 540 18.16 -21.14 -6.69
N ALA A 541 19.14 -21.88 -6.16
CA ALA A 541 19.79 -22.98 -6.88
C ALA A 541 18.80 -24.08 -7.31
N ASP A 542 17.76 -24.34 -6.52
CA ASP A 542 16.75 -25.36 -6.80
C ASP A 542 15.76 -24.94 -7.90
N GLY A 543 15.69 -23.65 -8.24
CA GLY A 543 14.79 -23.08 -9.24
C GLY A 543 13.32 -23.01 -8.83
N PHE A 544 12.83 -23.89 -7.94
CA PHE A 544 11.45 -23.89 -7.44
C PHE A 544 11.32 -24.48 -6.01
N PRO A 545 10.44 -23.94 -5.15
CA PRO A 545 9.62 -22.76 -5.38
C PRO A 545 10.43 -21.47 -5.21
N THR A 546 10.23 -20.50 -6.10
CA THR A 546 10.99 -19.25 -6.11
C THR A 546 10.37 -18.23 -5.15
N PRO A 547 11.13 -17.66 -4.20
CA PRO A 547 10.63 -16.61 -3.33
C PRO A 547 10.48 -15.28 -4.08
N VAL A 548 9.53 -14.48 -3.62
CA VAL A 548 9.20 -13.17 -4.20
C VAL A 548 9.22 -12.06 -3.14
N TRP A 549 9.33 -10.81 -3.57
CA TRP A 549 9.29 -9.64 -2.70
C TRP A 549 7.87 -9.19 -2.33
N TRP A 550 7.16 -8.47 -3.22
CA TRP A 550 5.86 -7.83 -2.92
C TRP A 550 4.84 -7.96 -4.08
N PRO A 551 4.39 -9.19 -4.42
CA PRO A 551 3.62 -9.45 -5.64
C PRO A 551 2.23 -8.79 -5.66
N ALA A 552 1.66 -8.47 -4.49
CA ALA A 552 0.36 -7.77 -4.39
C ALA A 552 0.41 -6.31 -4.88
N LEU A 553 1.59 -5.70 -4.89
CA LEU A 553 1.78 -4.31 -5.30
C LEU A 553 2.48 -4.22 -6.66
N LEU A 554 3.53 -5.02 -6.81
CA LEU A 554 4.35 -5.15 -8.00
C LEU A 554 4.31 -6.64 -8.40
N PRO A 555 3.36 -7.04 -9.26
CA PRO A 555 3.19 -8.44 -9.65
C PRO A 555 4.51 -9.04 -10.17
N VAL A 556 4.66 -10.35 -9.99
CA VAL A 556 5.84 -11.09 -10.46
C VAL A 556 5.46 -11.97 -11.63
N ASP A 557 4.45 -12.81 -11.46
CA ASP A 557 3.95 -13.72 -12.50
C ASP A 557 2.45 -13.49 -12.71
N VAL A 558 2.04 -13.24 -13.96
CA VAL A 558 0.67 -12.82 -14.27
C VAL A 558 0.07 -13.64 -15.40
N LEU A 559 -1.28 -13.67 -15.49
CA LEU A 559 -2.00 -14.15 -16.67
C LEU A 559 -2.11 -13.00 -17.70
N PRO A 560 -1.43 -13.08 -18.86
CA PRO A 560 -1.50 -12.03 -19.87
C PRO A 560 -2.89 -11.93 -20.51
N GLU A 561 -3.30 -10.72 -20.90
CA GLU A 561 -4.57 -10.47 -21.60
C GLU A 561 -4.76 -11.35 -22.84
N GLU A 562 -3.71 -11.55 -23.63
CA GLU A 562 -3.80 -12.39 -24.83
C GLU A 562 -4.04 -13.86 -24.48
N PHE A 563 -3.47 -14.37 -23.39
CA PHE A 563 -3.71 -15.75 -22.96
C PHE A 563 -5.13 -15.88 -22.42
N TYR A 564 -5.60 -14.91 -21.63
CA TYR A 564 -7.00 -14.83 -21.23
C TYR A 564 -7.96 -14.85 -22.44
N LYS A 565 -7.70 -14.05 -23.48
CA LYS A 565 -8.52 -14.06 -24.70
C LYS A 565 -8.57 -15.42 -25.38
N ARG A 566 -7.46 -16.16 -25.42
CA ARG A 566 -7.43 -17.54 -25.97
C ARG A 566 -8.13 -18.54 -25.06
N MET A 567 -7.98 -18.42 -23.73
CA MET A 567 -8.71 -19.24 -22.76
C MET A 567 -10.24 -19.05 -22.89
N MET A 568 -10.71 -17.87 -23.28
CA MET A 568 -12.15 -17.58 -23.47
C MET A 568 -12.73 -18.05 -24.80
N ARG A 569 -11.92 -18.58 -25.73
CA ARG A 569 -12.37 -19.03 -27.05
C ARG A 569 -13.11 -20.38 -26.97
N THR A 570 -14.41 -20.37 -27.17
CA THR A 570 -15.25 -21.58 -27.17
C THR A 570 -15.06 -22.46 -28.40
N ASP A 571 -14.35 -21.97 -29.43
CA ASP A 571 -13.99 -22.74 -30.63
C ASP A 571 -12.72 -23.58 -30.44
N LEU A 572 -11.98 -23.39 -29.35
CA LEU A 572 -10.81 -24.21 -29.00
C LEU A 572 -11.21 -25.39 -28.11
N PRO A 573 -10.52 -26.54 -28.22
CA PRO A 573 -10.65 -27.63 -27.26
C PRO A 573 -10.35 -27.16 -25.82
N VAL A 574 -11.04 -27.76 -24.85
CA VAL A 574 -10.86 -27.46 -23.40
C VAL A 574 -9.38 -27.55 -23.00
N GLU A 575 -8.66 -28.55 -23.49
CA GLU A 575 -7.24 -28.76 -23.20
C GLU A 575 -6.35 -27.60 -23.67
N GLU A 576 -6.62 -27.03 -24.85
CA GLU A 576 -5.88 -25.87 -25.35
C GLU A 576 -6.18 -24.62 -24.52
N ARG A 577 -7.43 -24.44 -24.13
CA ARG A 577 -7.86 -23.32 -23.26
C ARG A 577 -7.19 -23.41 -21.89
N LEU A 578 -7.07 -24.61 -21.32
CA LEU A 578 -6.35 -24.85 -20.08
C LEU A 578 -4.85 -24.54 -20.20
N ARG A 579 -4.20 -24.83 -21.32
CA ARG A 579 -2.79 -24.43 -21.54
C ARG A 579 -2.60 -22.92 -21.43
N PHE A 580 -3.51 -22.13 -21.97
CA PHE A 580 -3.45 -20.67 -21.84
C PHE A 580 -3.76 -20.19 -20.42
N TYR A 581 -4.66 -20.86 -19.70
CA TYR A 581 -4.96 -20.56 -18.30
C TYR A 581 -3.76 -20.78 -17.37
N HIS A 582 -3.09 -21.93 -17.53
CA HIS A 582 -1.97 -22.34 -16.69
C HIS A 582 -0.66 -21.60 -17.03
N ALA A 583 -0.56 -20.96 -18.20
CA ALA A 583 0.63 -20.25 -18.61
C ALA A 583 0.72 -18.86 -17.94
N ARG A 584 1.68 -18.71 -17.02
CA ARG A 584 2.04 -17.42 -16.43
C ARG A 584 3.20 -16.78 -17.18
N ALA A 585 3.26 -15.45 -17.18
CA ALA A 585 4.36 -14.70 -17.75
C ALA A 585 4.94 -13.73 -16.70
N PRO A 586 6.27 -13.48 -16.71
CA PRO A 586 6.85 -12.45 -15.87
C PRO A 586 6.22 -11.09 -16.15
N TRP A 587 5.82 -10.38 -15.10
CA TRP A 587 5.23 -9.05 -15.22
C TRP A 587 6.25 -8.03 -15.73
N SER A 588 7.50 -8.13 -15.27
CA SER A 588 8.65 -7.32 -15.70
C SER A 588 9.17 -7.62 -17.11
N ARG A 589 8.59 -8.60 -17.84
CA ARG A 589 9.08 -9.04 -19.16
C ARG A 589 9.31 -7.88 -20.14
N GLY A 590 10.49 -7.83 -20.74
CA GLY A 590 10.85 -6.80 -21.72
C GLY A 590 11.23 -5.44 -21.14
N ALA A 591 11.03 -5.18 -19.83
CA ALA A 591 11.38 -3.90 -19.23
C ALA A 591 12.90 -3.66 -19.25
N ALA A 592 13.72 -4.69 -19.07
CA ALA A 592 15.17 -4.61 -19.18
C ALA A 592 15.68 -4.56 -20.64
N GLY A 593 14.89 -5.04 -21.61
CA GLY A 593 15.38 -5.33 -22.95
C GLY A 593 14.38 -6.06 -23.81
N ILE A 594 14.16 -5.62 -25.05
CA ILE A 594 13.49 -6.38 -26.11
C ILE A 594 14.31 -6.27 -27.38
N GLY A 595 14.57 -7.41 -28.02
CA GLY A 595 15.24 -7.46 -29.32
C GLY A 595 16.31 -8.54 -29.38
N LEU A 596 16.84 -8.76 -30.60
CA LEU A 596 17.97 -9.64 -30.83
C LEU A 596 19.26 -8.98 -30.28
N HIS A 597 20.10 -9.74 -29.57
CA HIS A 597 21.36 -9.28 -28.98
C HIS A 597 21.24 -8.11 -27.97
N VAL A 598 20.08 -7.95 -27.33
CA VAL A 598 19.92 -7.02 -26.21
C VAL A 598 20.41 -7.68 -24.92
N GLU A 599 21.27 -6.99 -24.16
CA GLU A 599 21.81 -7.48 -22.89
C GLU A 599 20.70 -7.83 -21.89
N ALA A 600 19.74 -6.92 -21.70
CA ALA A 600 18.57 -7.11 -20.83
C ALA A 600 18.92 -7.46 -19.37
N GLY A 601 20.01 -6.88 -18.86
CA GLY A 601 20.48 -7.14 -17.50
C GLY A 601 19.65 -6.45 -16.42
N TYR A 602 19.91 -6.83 -15.17
CA TYR A 602 19.26 -6.22 -14.00
C TYR A 602 19.36 -4.67 -14.00
N THR A 603 20.56 -4.15 -14.22
CA THR A 603 20.82 -2.70 -14.24
C THR A 603 20.12 -2.00 -15.41
N ASP A 604 19.92 -2.68 -16.56
CA ASP A 604 19.16 -2.12 -17.67
C ASP A 604 17.69 -1.95 -17.30
N GLY A 605 17.11 -2.92 -16.59
CA GLY A 605 15.75 -2.83 -16.09
C GLY A 605 15.56 -1.71 -15.06
N LEU A 606 16.51 -1.52 -14.13
CA LEU A 606 16.48 -0.39 -13.19
C LEU A 606 16.38 0.95 -13.92
N ARG A 607 17.19 1.12 -14.97
CA ARG A 607 17.24 2.36 -15.76
C ARG A 607 15.97 2.56 -16.58
N ARG A 608 15.56 1.53 -17.32
CA ARG A 608 14.44 1.61 -18.26
C ARG A 608 13.08 1.71 -17.56
N MET A 609 12.94 1.20 -16.33
CA MET A 609 11.69 1.32 -15.58
C MET A 609 11.33 2.79 -15.30
N ILE A 610 12.30 3.70 -15.24
CA ILE A 610 12.06 5.14 -15.10
C ILE A 610 11.19 5.67 -16.25
N GLU A 611 11.41 5.16 -17.46
CA GLU A 611 10.68 5.55 -18.67
C GLU A 611 9.45 4.66 -18.90
N LEU A 612 9.54 3.38 -18.55
CA LEU A 612 8.57 2.34 -18.94
C LEU A 612 7.51 2.03 -17.88
N TRP A 613 7.59 2.55 -16.64
CA TRP A 613 6.63 2.16 -15.59
C TRP A 613 5.16 2.37 -15.99
N THR A 614 4.87 3.38 -16.81
CA THR A 614 3.52 3.69 -17.32
C THR A 614 3.02 2.66 -18.33
N GLN A 615 3.92 1.92 -18.98
CA GLN A 615 3.62 0.86 -19.95
C GLN A 615 3.29 -0.45 -19.25
N MET A 616 3.68 -0.64 -17.99
CA MET A 616 3.42 -1.87 -17.25
C MET A 616 1.91 -2.13 -17.14
N GLY A 617 1.51 -3.40 -17.30
CA GLY A 617 0.12 -3.81 -17.20
C GLY A 617 -0.37 -3.82 -15.76
N VAL A 618 -1.69 -3.72 -15.58
CA VAL A 618 -2.35 -3.79 -14.27
C VAL A 618 -3.14 -5.10 -14.19
N VAL A 619 -3.02 -5.82 -13.08
CA VAL A 619 -3.75 -7.06 -12.82
C VAL A 619 -5.13 -6.73 -12.25
N VAL A 620 -6.16 -7.19 -12.98
CA VAL A 620 -7.55 -6.82 -12.71
C VAL A 620 -8.45 -8.04 -12.87
N ARG A 621 -9.50 -8.10 -12.06
CA ARG A 621 -10.52 -9.15 -12.09
C ARG A 621 -11.28 -9.17 -13.42
N ARG A 622 -11.45 -10.34 -14.01
CA ARG A 622 -12.24 -10.61 -15.22
C ARG A 622 -13.06 -11.88 -15.02
N THR A 623 -14.11 -12.04 -15.81
CA THR A 623 -14.95 -13.24 -15.78
C THR A 623 -14.21 -14.43 -16.40
N GLY A 624 -14.20 -15.56 -15.71
CA GLY A 624 -13.69 -16.83 -16.24
C GLY A 624 -14.70 -17.56 -17.14
N PRO A 625 -14.25 -18.55 -17.91
CA PRO A 625 -15.12 -19.40 -18.72
C PRO A 625 -15.98 -20.30 -17.83
N LYS A 626 -17.28 -20.43 -18.17
CA LYS A 626 -18.22 -21.29 -17.41
C LYS A 626 -18.16 -22.77 -17.80
N ASP A 627 -17.54 -23.05 -18.92
CA ASP A 627 -17.54 -24.35 -19.60
C ASP A 627 -16.18 -25.07 -19.53
N VAL A 628 -15.22 -24.53 -18.79
CA VAL A 628 -13.87 -25.10 -18.62
C VAL A 628 -13.70 -25.56 -17.17
N PRO A 629 -13.75 -26.87 -16.89
CA PRO A 629 -13.52 -27.39 -15.54
C PRO A 629 -12.16 -26.97 -14.99
N GLY A 630 -12.11 -26.59 -13.71
CA GLY A 630 -10.87 -26.20 -13.03
C GLY A 630 -10.45 -24.74 -13.20
N VAL A 631 -11.17 -23.95 -14.01
CA VAL A 631 -11.00 -22.50 -14.08
C VAL A 631 -12.07 -21.81 -13.24
N PRO A 632 -11.71 -20.89 -12.33
CA PRO A 632 -12.69 -20.19 -11.49
C PRO A 632 -13.56 -19.22 -12.30
N GLU A 633 -14.77 -18.93 -11.80
CA GLU A 633 -15.70 -17.96 -12.40
C GLU A 633 -15.12 -16.54 -12.47
N GLU A 634 -14.15 -16.24 -11.63
CA GLU A 634 -13.39 -15.00 -11.63
C GLU A 634 -11.90 -15.31 -11.73
N VAL A 635 -11.25 -14.67 -12.70
CA VAL A 635 -9.81 -14.75 -12.93
C VAL A 635 -9.19 -13.36 -12.82
N TYR A 636 -7.88 -13.28 -12.61
CA TYR A 636 -7.16 -12.01 -12.56
C TYR A 636 -6.17 -11.94 -13.72
N VAL A 637 -6.29 -10.89 -14.51
CA VAL A 637 -5.65 -10.75 -15.82
C VAL A 637 -4.85 -9.46 -15.84
N GLU A 638 -3.61 -9.53 -16.32
CA GLU A 638 -2.84 -8.35 -16.68
C GLU A 638 -3.46 -7.71 -17.93
N VAL A 639 -4.00 -6.50 -17.79
CA VAL A 639 -4.62 -5.73 -18.88
C VAL A 639 -3.90 -4.40 -19.10
N GLN A 640 -4.16 -3.78 -20.26
CA GLN A 640 -3.67 -2.44 -20.59
C GLN A 640 -2.13 -2.31 -20.49
N ARG A 641 -1.41 -3.41 -20.79
CA ARG A 641 0.04 -3.38 -20.97
C ARG A 641 0.37 -2.67 -22.28
N GLY A 642 1.27 -1.70 -22.21
CA GLY A 642 1.79 -0.95 -23.35
C GLY A 642 3.02 -1.58 -23.99
N SER A 643 3.58 -0.89 -24.97
CA SER A 643 4.81 -1.31 -25.65
C SER A 643 6.01 -1.11 -24.73
N MET A 644 6.90 -2.12 -24.65
CA MET A 644 8.19 -1.98 -23.97
C MET A 644 9.32 -1.55 -24.91
N ASN A 645 9.02 -1.36 -26.21
CA ASN A 645 9.95 -0.71 -27.12
C ASN A 645 10.01 0.77 -26.72
N LEU A 646 11.20 1.21 -26.30
CA LEU A 646 11.53 2.63 -26.31
C LEU A 646 11.65 3.00 -27.79
N ALA A 647 10.57 3.48 -28.38
CA ALA A 647 10.66 4.01 -29.74
C ALA A 647 11.71 5.13 -29.71
N SER A 648 12.68 5.11 -30.63
CA SER A 648 13.24 6.37 -31.09
C SER A 648 12.07 7.06 -31.78
N ASP A 649 11.41 7.98 -31.10
CA ASP A 649 10.47 8.88 -31.75
C ASP A 649 11.21 9.53 -32.93
N ASN A 650 10.81 9.17 -34.14
CA ASN A 650 11.07 9.92 -35.37
C ASN A 650 9.73 10.46 -35.84
#